data_AF-A0A1I8NTG2-F1
#
_entry.id   AF-A0A1I8NTG2-F1
#
_cell.length_a   1.000
_cell.length_b   1.000
_cell.length_c   1.000
_cell.angle_alpha   90.00
_cell.angle_beta   90.00
_cell.angle_gamma   90.00
#
_symmetry.space_group_name_H-M   'P 1'
#
loop_
_entity.id
_entity.type
_entity.pdbx_description
1 polymer ?
#
loop_
_entity_poly.entity_id
_entity_poly.type
_entity_poly.pdbx_seq_one_letter_code
_entity_poly.pdbx_strand_id
1 'polypeptide(L)'
;MLRSLRQVANKSLAAVAFVLLCCSVGLTEAQENAQLQIPPSLVECYNTSYFMNRDNRLPYNLETLITLIEKVENSFGFDQDITQLSIALLHRFRQDGIQRAPGVTAAPGVLPYSPTGFQFPKFRILLSRLIPGNALRFPNSTLTREERCSLHFMLSSSFDTQVRGDENQVCNNLSQYRAQRLPRAVGLPQQRRSNFVGDVEILDDMQTRAGKKTAPGAQQRVNPVSFDYYDDVGYGYTGSDSNTISQCPVENGVIRTKWGNVAAGNLIAGIAAGLQPQTVQLRSLLALSSRRPGYSQNMPQVATVSVDNRYAATLAGDLAEVALVQVPMSSTGQATVGASGAWNSTVMPKWYFLSQRQNMEMTDAEIRGGLDGLIIALNIGTWRQQASNLKLSQLLRMYYSLDGVLNSGIMACSRAYYFQQNIQPTTLNVQASAFAQVLDREMQLRVTLSPDAIANFAASAASALGAYLPLISDYSSDGEADPMDISNNTAIMTDIFVFLDTSWEYHRLVDYVNYVVERLNINPFGSSLTLLAARDGSVMVNRTFYISDFYANWNMSTHSSYRSGFSLPIILSKTRQLADKIFSAERESGSLGGRSLIALLVPSPIAFVHEYDFNYCQNYVMGLNVSMPGLTFIYYAGGAVIRFMDYVNNPREDLYLLDTDRPVEKSAIPVIRRLRKVHRRLTNPRCNAQWIVENQGLSTFKDSEGLGKHNFYRLPANYFYNAGSMRYLKVKPVSSVAFIVCTSRTITLPFRNPSSPFTEGQDCKQISASDFSYDLTDMCTGYNGLMECPALYISVQAQGFAEISQVECRDEACPTPMSVQYTISVNNLDCSNSGTKNVAKISVVLVMSLLVRL
;
A
#
# COMPACT_ATOMS: atom_id res chain seq x y z
N MET A 1 -34.46 5.31 -71.49
CA MET A 1 -34.21 4.22 -70.52
C MET A 1 -32.81 4.25 -69.89
N LEU A 2 -31.72 4.40 -70.65
CA LEU A 2 -30.33 4.38 -70.10
C LEU A 2 -29.96 5.49 -69.09
N ARG A 3 -30.60 6.66 -69.11
CA ARG A 3 -30.39 7.73 -68.10
C ARG A 3 -31.05 7.43 -66.74
N SER A 4 -32.17 6.71 -66.74
CA SER A 4 -32.89 6.36 -65.50
C SER A 4 -32.14 5.26 -64.73
N LEU A 5 -31.56 4.28 -65.43
CA LEU A 5 -30.76 3.22 -64.81
C LEU A 5 -29.46 3.74 -64.15
N ARG A 6 -28.81 4.77 -64.70
CA ARG A 6 -27.63 5.41 -64.08
C ARG A 6 -27.96 6.20 -62.79
N GLN A 7 -29.13 6.82 -62.73
CA GLN A 7 -29.56 7.56 -61.54
C GLN A 7 -29.98 6.63 -60.39
N VAL A 8 -30.57 5.47 -60.69
CA VAL A 8 -30.89 4.46 -59.69
C VAL A 8 -29.60 3.81 -59.18
N ALA A 9 -28.68 3.43 -60.08
CA ALA A 9 -27.39 2.82 -59.71
C ALA A 9 -26.53 3.72 -58.79
N ASN A 10 -26.46 5.03 -59.05
CA ASN A 10 -25.71 5.97 -58.21
C ASN A 10 -26.34 6.20 -56.83
N LYS A 11 -27.67 6.16 -56.72
CA LYS A 11 -28.36 6.27 -55.42
C LYS A 11 -28.19 5.00 -54.58
N SER A 12 -28.21 3.82 -55.20
CA SER A 12 -27.90 2.56 -54.52
C SER A 12 -26.43 2.45 -54.11
N LEU A 13 -25.48 2.94 -54.92
CA LEU A 13 -24.06 2.98 -54.55
C LEU A 13 -23.78 3.96 -53.39
N ALA A 14 -24.44 5.12 -53.37
CA ALA A 14 -24.32 6.05 -52.26
C ALA A 14 -24.95 5.49 -50.97
N ALA A 15 -26.09 4.80 -51.05
CA ALA A 15 -26.73 4.17 -49.89
C ALA A 15 -25.91 3.00 -49.35
N VAL A 16 -25.34 2.17 -50.24
CA VAL A 16 -24.45 1.06 -49.86
C VAL A 16 -23.14 1.59 -49.29
N ALA A 17 -22.58 2.67 -49.82
CA ALA A 17 -21.42 3.34 -49.24
C ALA A 17 -21.72 3.96 -47.87
N PHE A 18 -22.91 4.53 -47.65
CA PHE A 18 -23.31 5.08 -46.36
C PHE A 18 -23.56 3.97 -45.32
N VAL A 19 -24.15 2.84 -45.73
CA VAL A 19 -24.33 1.67 -44.88
C VAL A 19 -22.99 0.98 -44.58
N LEU A 20 -22.07 0.87 -45.55
CA LEU A 20 -20.70 0.38 -45.31
C LEU A 20 -19.89 1.35 -44.46
N LEU A 21 -20.13 2.67 -44.53
CA LEU A 21 -19.52 3.66 -43.64
C LEU A 21 -20.10 3.53 -42.22
N CYS A 22 -21.42 3.37 -42.09
CA CYS A 22 -22.08 3.13 -40.80
C CYS A 22 -21.77 1.75 -40.19
N CYS A 23 -21.48 0.73 -41.01
CA CYS A 23 -21.05 -0.60 -40.56
C CYS A 23 -19.53 -0.72 -40.37
N SER A 24 -18.73 0.22 -40.89
CA SER A 24 -17.27 0.30 -40.63
C SER A 24 -16.92 1.27 -39.51
N VAL A 25 -17.86 2.10 -39.04
CA VAL A 25 -17.89 2.52 -37.64
C VAL A 25 -18.28 1.29 -36.83
N GLY A 26 -17.32 0.40 -36.59
CA GLY A 26 -17.45 -0.61 -35.54
C GLY A 26 -17.96 0.11 -34.29
N LEU A 27 -18.90 -0.52 -33.57
CA LEU A 27 -19.47 -0.02 -32.32
C LEU A 27 -18.39 0.73 -31.53
N THR A 28 -18.34 2.05 -31.67
CA THR A 28 -17.51 2.88 -30.82
C THR A 28 -18.29 2.88 -29.53
N GLU A 29 -18.07 1.87 -28.69
CA GLU A 29 -18.63 1.86 -27.34
C GLU A 29 -18.16 3.15 -26.70
N ALA A 30 -19.13 4.04 -26.46
CA ALA A 30 -18.87 5.32 -25.83
C ALA A 30 -18.19 5.04 -24.50
N GLN A 31 -17.05 5.68 -24.26
CA GLN A 31 -16.28 5.51 -23.03
C GLN A 31 -17.20 5.69 -21.80
N GLU A 32 -17.42 4.61 -21.04
CA GLU A 32 -18.49 4.56 -20.03
C GLU A 32 -18.30 5.63 -18.94
N ASN A 33 -17.07 5.83 -18.48
CA ASN A 33 -16.78 6.72 -17.34
C ASN A 33 -16.80 8.22 -17.72
N ALA A 34 -16.80 8.56 -19.01
CA ALA A 34 -16.84 9.95 -19.50
C ALA A 34 -18.28 10.52 -19.59
N GLN A 35 -19.28 9.73 -19.18
CA GLN A 35 -20.70 10.07 -19.24
C GLN A 35 -21.16 10.84 -18.00
N LEU A 36 -22.27 11.58 -18.11
CA LEU A 36 -22.92 12.32 -17.01
C LEU A 36 -23.71 11.42 -16.06
N GLN A 37 -23.51 10.10 -16.15
CA GLN A 37 -24.15 9.09 -15.31
C GLN A 37 -23.07 8.18 -14.75
N ILE A 38 -23.40 7.48 -13.66
CA ILE A 38 -22.51 6.45 -13.13
C ILE A 38 -22.50 5.28 -14.12
N PRO A 39 -21.32 4.84 -14.59
CA PRO A 39 -21.21 3.76 -15.56
C PRO A 39 -21.72 2.46 -14.95
N PRO A 40 -22.33 1.56 -15.74
CA PRO A 40 -22.89 0.29 -15.24
C PRO A 40 -21.88 -0.51 -14.40
N SER A 41 -20.63 -0.38 -14.79
CA SER A 41 -19.49 -1.08 -14.22
C SER A 41 -19.06 -0.54 -12.84
N LEU A 42 -19.54 0.63 -12.40
CA LEU A 42 -19.36 1.20 -11.06
C LEU A 42 -20.65 1.26 -10.23
N VAL A 43 -21.82 0.96 -10.83
CA VAL A 43 -23.12 0.94 -10.12
C VAL A 43 -23.07 0.03 -8.89
N GLU A 44 -22.29 -1.06 -8.95
CA GLU A 44 -22.11 -1.98 -7.81
C GLU A 44 -21.57 -1.29 -6.54
N CYS A 45 -20.86 -0.17 -6.66
CA CYS A 45 -20.27 0.55 -5.53
C CYS A 45 -21.24 1.57 -4.90
N TYR A 46 -22.31 1.94 -5.61
CA TYR A 46 -23.28 2.95 -5.18
C TYR A 46 -24.68 2.38 -4.90
N ASN A 47 -24.98 1.18 -5.40
CA ASN A 47 -26.30 0.55 -5.27
C ASN A 47 -26.59 0.02 -3.85
N THR A 48 -25.57 -0.18 -3.02
CA THR A 48 -25.71 -0.71 -1.66
C THR A 48 -25.18 0.27 -0.63
N SER A 49 -25.85 0.41 0.51
CA SER A 49 -25.35 1.19 1.65
C SER A 49 -24.01 0.67 2.17
N TYR A 50 -23.72 -0.63 1.98
CA TYR A 50 -22.50 -1.29 2.44
C TYR A 50 -21.22 -0.56 2.02
N PHE A 51 -21.03 -0.31 0.72
CA PHE A 51 -19.83 0.39 0.22
C PHE A 51 -19.91 1.90 0.38
N MET A 52 -21.08 2.47 0.64
CA MET A 52 -21.19 3.90 0.98
C MET A 52 -20.67 4.18 2.39
N ASN A 53 -20.85 3.25 3.32
CA ASN A 53 -20.13 3.26 4.58
C ASN A 53 -18.64 3.01 4.31
N ARG A 54 -17.83 4.05 4.57
CA ARG A 54 -16.38 4.04 4.30
C ARG A 54 -15.64 3.04 5.17
N ASP A 55 -16.19 2.64 6.32
CA ASP A 55 -15.56 1.68 7.22
C ASP A 55 -15.58 0.25 6.67
N ASN A 56 -16.45 -0.05 5.70
CA ASN A 56 -16.47 -1.33 4.99
C ASN A 56 -15.47 -1.41 3.83
N ARG A 57 -14.75 -0.32 3.54
CA ARG A 57 -13.75 -0.27 2.47
C ARG A 57 -12.37 -0.66 3.00
N LEU A 58 -11.47 -1.03 2.08
CA LEU A 58 -10.08 -1.27 2.40
C LEU A 58 -9.36 0.03 2.78
N PRO A 59 -8.30 -0.02 3.60
CA PRO A 59 -7.52 1.17 3.97
C PRO A 59 -6.83 1.82 2.76
N TYR A 60 -6.93 3.14 2.66
CA TYR A 60 -6.38 3.98 1.59
C TYR A 60 -4.92 4.34 1.87
N ASN A 61 -4.05 3.34 1.83
CA ASN A 61 -2.61 3.52 1.91
C ASN A 61 -1.92 2.99 0.64
N LEU A 62 -0.65 3.37 0.47
CA LEU A 62 0.14 2.98 -0.70
C LEU A 62 0.25 1.46 -0.88
N GLU A 63 0.46 0.71 0.21
CA GLU A 63 0.60 -0.75 0.14
C GLU A 63 -0.67 -1.44 -0.33
N THR A 64 -1.85 -0.98 0.10
CA THR A 64 -3.13 -1.50 -0.41
C THR A 64 -3.24 -1.24 -1.91
N LEU A 65 -2.96 -0.02 -2.39
CA LEU A 65 -3.03 0.30 -3.82
C LEU A 65 -2.09 -0.58 -4.65
N ILE A 66 -0.83 -0.71 -4.21
CA ILE A 66 0.16 -1.54 -4.91
C ILE A 66 -0.26 -3.01 -4.90
N THR A 67 -0.77 -3.53 -3.78
CA THR A 67 -1.25 -4.90 -3.66
C THR A 67 -2.40 -5.20 -4.63
N LEU A 68 -3.35 -4.28 -4.78
CA LEU A 68 -4.46 -4.42 -5.72
C LEU A 68 -3.96 -4.47 -7.17
N ILE A 69 -2.96 -3.64 -7.51
CA ILE A 69 -2.32 -3.64 -8.83
C ILE A 69 -1.54 -4.95 -9.05
N GLU A 70 -0.75 -5.41 -8.06
CA GLU A 70 0.01 -6.66 -8.14
C GLU A 70 -0.88 -7.89 -8.32
N LYS A 71 -2.04 -7.92 -7.66
CA LYS A 71 -3.01 -9.01 -7.78
C LYS A 71 -3.56 -9.11 -9.21
N VAL A 72 -3.72 -7.98 -9.90
CA VAL A 72 -4.09 -7.92 -11.32
C VAL A 72 -2.92 -8.35 -12.21
N GLU A 73 -1.72 -7.80 -11.99
CA GLU A 73 -0.52 -8.07 -12.79
C GLU A 73 -0.02 -9.52 -12.71
N ASN A 74 -0.27 -10.20 -11.59
CA ASN A 74 0.11 -11.60 -11.37
C ASN A 74 -1.04 -12.58 -11.63
N SER A 75 -2.15 -12.11 -12.21
CA SER A 75 -3.27 -12.98 -12.54
C SER A 75 -2.96 -13.87 -13.74
N PHE A 76 -3.54 -15.08 -13.73
CA PHE A 76 -3.33 -16.04 -14.80
C PHE A 76 -3.85 -15.51 -16.14
N GLY A 77 -2.99 -15.51 -17.16
CA GLY A 77 -3.33 -15.03 -18.50
C GLY A 77 -3.30 -13.51 -18.67
N PHE A 78 -2.77 -12.76 -17.70
CA PHE A 78 -2.54 -11.32 -17.84
C PHE A 78 -1.36 -11.04 -18.78
N ASP A 79 -1.61 -10.31 -19.85
CA ASP A 79 -0.62 -10.02 -20.91
C ASP A 79 -0.48 -8.52 -21.20
N GLN A 80 -1.04 -7.66 -20.36
CA GLN A 80 -1.01 -6.21 -20.55
C GLN A 80 0.31 -5.60 -20.05
N ASP A 81 0.88 -4.68 -20.83
CA ASP A 81 2.03 -3.89 -20.39
C ASP A 81 1.60 -2.77 -19.43
N ILE A 82 2.57 -2.08 -18.82
CA ILE A 82 2.32 -0.95 -17.93
C ILE A 82 1.43 0.13 -18.57
N THR A 83 1.57 0.37 -19.87
CA THR A 83 0.76 1.34 -20.62
C THR A 83 -0.71 0.94 -20.62
N GLN A 84 -0.99 -0.28 -21.05
CA GLN A 84 -2.34 -0.82 -21.14
C GLN A 84 -3.00 -0.91 -19.76
N LEU A 85 -2.26 -1.34 -18.73
CA LEU A 85 -2.79 -1.44 -17.37
C LEU A 85 -3.11 -0.07 -16.77
N SER A 86 -2.19 0.91 -16.85
CA SER A 86 -2.44 2.27 -16.33
C SER A 86 -3.66 2.91 -16.98
N ILE A 87 -3.84 2.73 -18.29
CA ILE A 87 -5.00 3.24 -19.02
C ILE A 87 -6.27 2.48 -18.61
N ALA A 88 -6.23 1.15 -18.55
CA ALA A 88 -7.37 0.34 -18.16
C ALA A 88 -7.86 0.68 -16.74
N LEU A 89 -6.95 0.93 -15.79
CA LEU A 89 -7.30 1.36 -14.43
C LEU A 89 -8.08 2.69 -14.43
N LEU A 90 -7.62 3.68 -15.18
CA LEU A 90 -8.29 4.98 -15.29
C LEU A 90 -9.66 4.85 -15.96
N HIS A 91 -9.73 4.13 -17.06
CA HIS A 91 -10.96 3.94 -17.85
C HIS A 91 -11.98 3.02 -17.17
N ARG A 92 -11.56 2.17 -16.21
CA ARG A 92 -12.44 1.26 -15.46
C ARG A 92 -12.91 1.83 -14.14
N PHE A 93 -11.98 2.41 -13.36
CA PHE A 93 -12.19 2.70 -11.94
C PHE A 93 -12.15 4.18 -11.61
N ARG A 94 -11.64 5.06 -12.46
CA ARG A 94 -11.67 6.51 -12.17
C ARG A 94 -12.92 7.13 -12.76
N GLN A 95 -13.64 7.91 -11.96
CA GLN A 95 -14.66 8.86 -12.41
C GLN A 95 -14.76 9.99 -11.39
N ASP A 96 -14.16 11.14 -11.71
CA ASP A 96 -14.08 12.26 -10.78
C ASP A 96 -15.40 13.03 -10.69
N GLY A 97 -15.59 13.76 -9.59
CA GLY A 97 -16.73 14.66 -9.38
C GLY A 97 -18.05 13.98 -9.04
N ILE A 98 -18.07 12.69 -8.68
CA ILE A 98 -19.29 12.04 -8.22
C ILE A 98 -19.73 12.64 -6.88
N GLN A 99 -20.95 13.17 -6.84
CA GLN A 99 -21.55 13.77 -5.67
C GLN A 99 -22.94 13.21 -5.43
N ARG A 100 -23.38 13.25 -4.17
CA ARG A 100 -24.73 12.88 -3.79
C ARG A 100 -25.71 14.02 -4.08
N ALA A 101 -26.80 13.72 -4.77
CA ALA A 101 -27.86 14.69 -5.04
C ALA A 101 -28.57 15.07 -3.72
N PRO A 102 -28.66 16.37 -3.37
CA PRO A 102 -29.31 16.80 -2.15
C PRO A 102 -30.83 16.52 -2.20
N GLY A 103 -31.38 16.00 -1.10
CA GLY A 103 -32.82 15.74 -0.98
C GLY A 103 -33.35 14.52 -1.77
N VAL A 104 -32.48 13.73 -2.41
CA VAL A 104 -32.88 12.52 -3.13
C VAL A 104 -32.63 11.28 -2.28
N THR A 105 -33.69 10.52 -2.01
CA THR A 105 -33.59 9.21 -1.34
C THR A 105 -33.36 8.11 -2.35
N ALA A 106 -32.54 7.11 -2.00
CA ALA A 106 -32.35 5.93 -2.82
C ALA A 106 -33.67 5.13 -2.93
N ALA A 107 -34.05 4.77 -4.14
CA ALA A 107 -35.22 3.95 -4.45
C ALA A 107 -34.91 3.02 -5.63
N PRO A 108 -35.67 1.93 -5.87
CA PRO A 108 -35.45 1.06 -7.02
C PRO A 108 -35.43 1.88 -8.33
N GLY A 109 -34.31 1.81 -9.06
CA GLY A 109 -34.09 2.59 -10.30
C GLY A 109 -33.61 4.03 -10.10
N VAL A 110 -33.47 4.51 -8.86
CA VAL A 110 -32.99 5.86 -8.52
C VAL A 110 -31.73 5.78 -7.68
N LEU A 111 -30.58 6.04 -8.32
CA LEU A 111 -29.28 6.21 -7.65
C LEU A 111 -29.09 7.70 -7.34
N PRO A 112 -28.97 8.11 -6.06
CA PRO A 112 -28.85 9.52 -5.68
C PRO A 112 -27.42 10.07 -5.88
N TYR A 113 -26.69 9.59 -6.88
CA TYR A 113 -25.29 9.96 -7.14
C TYR A 113 -25.08 10.25 -8.62
N SER A 114 -24.37 11.33 -8.91
CA SER A 114 -24.07 11.74 -10.28
C SER A 114 -22.77 12.55 -10.34
N PRO A 115 -22.02 12.51 -11.46
CA PRO A 115 -20.79 13.28 -11.64
C PRO A 115 -21.09 14.77 -11.91
N THR A 116 -21.51 15.49 -10.87
CA THR A 116 -21.86 16.92 -10.93
C THR A 116 -20.81 17.84 -10.32
N GLY A 117 -19.77 17.28 -9.69
CA GLY A 117 -18.66 18.03 -9.13
C GLY A 117 -17.84 18.75 -10.20
N PHE A 118 -17.17 19.82 -9.80
CA PHE A 118 -16.37 20.66 -10.70
C PHE A 118 -15.17 19.92 -11.32
N GLN A 119 -14.76 18.78 -10.74
CA GLN A 119 -13.67 17.95 -11.25
C GLN A 119 -14.05 17.16 -12.51
N PHE A 120 -15.33 16.90 -12.70
CA PHE A 120 -15.80 16.00 -13.77
C PHE A 120 -15.49 16.52 -15.19
N PRO A 121 -15.71 17.81 -15.54
CA PRO A 121 -15.40 18.31 -16.88
C PRO A 121 -13.92 18.15 -17.27
N LYS A 122 -12.98 18.41 -16.35
CA LYS A 122 -11.55 18.17 -16.55
C LYS A 122 -11.30 16.69 -16.85
N PHE A 123 -11.77 15.81 -15.96
CA PHE A 123 -11.63 14.37 -16.10
C PHE A 123 -12.17 13.85 -17.45
N ARG A 124 -13.35 14.34 -17.86
CA ARG A 124 -13.96 14.00 -19.14
C ARG A 124 -13.06 14.37 -20.31
N ILE A 125 -12.50 15.59 -20.34
CA ILE A 125 -11.59 16.02 -21.40
C ILE A 125 -10.35 15.13 -21.43
N LEU A 126 -9.76 14.85 -20.26
CA LEU A 126 -8.56 14.03 -20.15
C LEU A 126 -8.76 12.66 -20.79
N LEU A 127 -9.76 11.90 -20.37
CA LEU A 127 -9.92 10.54 -20.88
C LEU A 127 -10.47 10.47 -22.32
N SER A 128 -11.34 11.42 -22.72
CA SER A 128 -11.94 11.37 -24.05
C SER A 128 -11.04 11.95 -25.15
N ARG A 129 -10.08 12.83 -24.83
CA ARG A 129 -9.28 13.56 -25.83
C ARG A 129 -7.76 13.47 -25.66
N LEU A 130 -7.25 13.24 -24.45
CA LEU A 130 -5.80 13.35 -24.16
C LEU A 130 -5.16 12.04 -23.67
N ILE A 131 -5.95 11.12 -23.14
CA ILE A 131 -5.54 9.77 -22.71
C ILE A 131 -6.54 8.74 -23.27
N PRO A 132 -6.59 8.56 -24.60
CA PRO A 132 -7.53 7.65 -25.23
C PRO A 132 -7.25 6.20 -24.83
N GLY A 133 -8.31 5.42 -24.60
CA GLY A 133 -8.18 4.03 -24.15
C GLY A 133 -9.51 3.35 -23.89
N ASN A 134 -9.45 2.13 -23.39
CA ASN A 134 -10.62 1.39 -22.90
C ASN A 134 -10.22 0.41 -21.79
N ALA A 135 -11.22 -0.13 -21.11
CA ALA A 135 -11.07 -1.09 -20.02
C ALA A 135 -11.47 -2.53 -20.40
N LEU A 136 -11.70 -2.82 -21.68
CA LEU A 136 -12.31 -4.09 -22.12
C LEU A 136 -11.46 -5.32 -21.76
N ARG A 137 -10.14 -5.15 -21.71
CA ARG A 137 -9.17 -6.21 -21.41
C ARG A 137 -8.85 -6.32 -19.90
N PHE A 138 -9.50 -5.53 -19.04
CA PHE A 138 -9.25 -5.59 -17.60
C PHE A 138 -9.84 -6.88 -17.00
N PRO A 139 -9.07 -7.70 -16.27
CA PRO A 139 -9.53 -8.98 -15.75
C PRO A 139 -10.38 -8.81 -14.47
N ASN A 140 -11.65 -8.43 -14.61
CA ASN A 140 -12.54 -8.09 -13.49
C ASN A 140 -12.71 -9.19 -12.42
N SER A 141 -12.52 -10.47 -12.78
CA SER A 141 -12.64 -11.60 -11.85
C SER A 141 -11.47 -11.73 -10.87
N THR A 142 -10.38 -10.97 -11.08
CA THR A 142 -9.19 -11.04 -10.22
C THR A 142 -9.36 -10.33 -8.89
N LEU A 143 -10.23 -9.31 -8.84
CA LEU A 143 -10.51 -8.51 -7.66
C LEU A 143 -11.92 -8.81 -7.14
N THR A 144 -12.08 -8.88 -5.81
CA THR A 144 -13.42 -8.97 -5.20
C THR A 144 -14.19 -7.66 -5.38
N ARG A 145 -15.49 -7.66 -5.02
CA ARG A 145 -16.30 -6.45 -5.11
C ARG A 145 -15.79 -5.36 -4.16
N GLU A 146 -15.36 -5.74 -2.96
CA GLU A 146 -14.74 -4.87 -1.97
C GLU A 146 -13.45 -4.24 -2.50
N GLU A 147 -12.61 -5.02 -3.16
CA GLU A 147 -11.37 -4.57 -3.78
C GLU A 147 -11.65 -3.59 -4.95
N ARG A 148 -12.58 -3.93 -5.85
CA ARG A 148 -12.96 -3.07 -6.98
C ARG A 148 -13.53 -1.73 -6.52
N CYS A 149 -14.44 -1.74 -5.55
CA CYS A 149 -15.03 -0.50 -5.05
C CYS A 149 -14.02 0.34 -4.24
N SER A 150 -13.16 -0.30 -3.44
CA SER A 150 -12.08 0.42 -2.75
C SER A 150 -11.12 1.07 -3.75
N LEU A 151 -10.75 0.37 -4.82
CA LEU A 151 -9.91 0.92 -5.89
C LEU A 151 -10.56 2.11 -6.59
N HIS A 152 -11.87 2.04 -6.88
CA HIS A 152 -12.61 3.18 -7.44
C HIS A 152 -12.54 4.43 -6.56
N PHE A 153 -12.78 4.29 -5.25
CA PHE A 153 -12.73 5.42 -4.31
C PHE A 153 -11.31 5.91 -3.97
N MET A 154 -10.28 5.07 -4.17
CA MET A 154 -8.87 5.49 -4.09
C MET A 154 -8.45 6.30 -5.31
N LEU A 155 -9.03 6.04 -6.50
CA LEU A 155 -8.63 6.70 -7.74
C LEU A 155 -9.48 7.92 -8.11
N SER A 156 -10.75 7.96 -7.70
CA SER A 156 -11.70 9.00 -8.12
C SER A 156 -11.73 10.20 -7.17
N SER A 157 -11.35 11.38 -7.66
CA SER A 157 -11.39 12.62 -6.89
C SER A 157 -12.82 13.11 -6.75
N SER A 158 -13.29 13.31 -5.52
CA SER A 158 -14.60 13.92 -5.22
C SER A 158 -14.61 14.48 -3.80
N PHE A 159 -15.42 15.52 -3.60
CA PHE A 159 -15.60 16.14 -2.28
C PHE A 159 -17.02 15.89 -1.77
N ASP A 160 -17.10 15.41 -0.54
CA ASP A 160 -18.33 15.26 0.22
C ASP A 160 -18.41 16.39 1.25
N THR A 161 -19.25 17.38 0.93
CA THR A 161 -19.44 18.60 1.72
C THR A 161 -20.68 18.54 2.60
N GLN A 162 -21.42 17.42 2.60
CA GLN A 162 -22.65 17.29 3.38
C GLN A 162 -22.34 17.18 4.88
N VAL A 163 -23.19 17.81 5.70
CA VAL A 163 -23.09 17.72 7.17
C VAL A 163 -23.44 16.30 7.61
N ARG A 164 -22.57 15.70 8.44
CA ARG A 164 -22.70 14.29 8.88
C ARG A 164 -23.38 14.10 10.24
N GLY A 165 -23.54 15.17 11.02
CA GLY A 165 -24.11 15.11 12.37
C GLY A 165 -23.14 14.64 13.47
N ASP A 166 -21.99 14.05 13.12
CA ASP A 166 -20.93 13.63 14.05
C ASP A 166 -19.77 14.64 14.18
N GLU A 167 -19.92 15.81 13.57
CA GLU A 167 -18.84 16.79 13.37
C GLU A 167 -18.25 17.31 14.69
N ASN A 168 -19.08 17.45 15.73
CA ASN A 168 -18.67 17.92 17.05
C ASN A 168 -17.62 17.02 17.72
N GLN A 169 -17.58 15.73 17.37
CA GLN A 169 -16.59 14.79 17.90
C GLN A 169 -15.45 14.62 16.91
N VAL A 170 -15.77 14.35 15.65
CA VAL A 170 -14.78 13.98 14.63
C VAL A 170 -13.92 15.19 14.25
N CYS A 171 -14.51 16.32 13.91
CA CYS A 171 -13.75 17.47 13.39
C CYS A 171 -12.81 18.07 14.46
N ASN A 172 -13.19 18.02 15.73
CA ASN A 172 -12.38 18.50 16.86
C ASN A 172 -11.14 17.62 17.11
N ASN A 173 -11.29 16.30 16.99
CA ASN A 173 -10.20 15.33 17.20
C ASN A 173 -9.14 15.36 16.09
N LEU A 174 -9.44 15.93 14.92
CA LEU A 174 -8.48 16.07 13.82
C LEU A 174 -7.29 16.97 14.17
N SER A 175 -7.41 17.85 15.15
CA SER A 175 -6.32 18.71 15.63
C SER A 175 -5.08 17.91 16.05
N GLN A 176 -5.27 16.72 16.63
CA GLN A 176 -4.20 15.82 17.07
C GLN A 176 -3.40 15.24 15.89
N TYR A 177 -4.09 14.90 14.80
CA TYR A 177 -3.48 14.41 13.56
C TYR A 177 -2.89 15.54 12.70
N ARG A 178 -3.38 16.78 12.85
CA ARG A 178 -2.80 17.98 12.25
C ARG A 178 -1.45 18.35 12.91
N ALA A 179 -1.31 18.14 14.22
CA ALA A 179 -0.10 18.47 14.97
C ALA A 179 1.12 17.60 14.62
N GLN A 180 0.92 16.38 14.09
CA GLN A 180 2.01 15.51 13.64
C GLN A 180 2.75 16.02 12.39
N ARG A 181 2.27 17.09 11.74
CA ARG A 181 2.90 17.69 10.53
C ARG A 181 3.79 18.90 10.81
N LEU A 182 3.86 19.37 12.05
CA LEU A 182 4.71 20.50 12.43
C LEU A 182 5.80 20.01 13.38
N PRO A 183 7.05 19.81 12.91
CA PRO A 183 8.20 19.85 13.80
C PRO A 183 8.14 21.20 14.51
N ARG A 184 8.19 21.20 15.84
CA ARG A 184 8.29 22.42 16.63
C ARG A 184 9.66 23.03 16.34
N ALA A 185 9.76 23.88 15.32
CA ALA A 185 10.98 24.63 15.06
C ALA A 185 11.22 25.54 16.27
N VAL A 186 12.21 25.18 17.08
CA VAL A 186 12.71 26.01 18.17
C VAL A 186 13.48 27.15 17.51
N GLY A 187 12.80 28.27 17.25
CA GLY A 187 13.44 29.48 16.76
C GLY A 187 12.49 30.46 16.09
N LEU A 188 12.41 31.67 16.69
CA LEU A 188 11.81 32.92 16.20
C LEU A 188 10.29 33.10 16.43
N PRO A 189 9.91 33.73 17.56
CA PRO A 189 8.56 34.24 17.76
C PRO A 189 8.48 35.63 17.12
N GLN A 190 7.88 35.75 15.94
CA GLN A 190 6.99 36.86 15.54
C GLN A 190 6.68 36.81 14.03
N GLN A 191 5.42 37.14 13.72
CA GLN A 191 4.88 37.38 12.38
C GLN A 191 4.61 36.15 11.49
N ARG A 192 3.65 35.32 11.91
CA ARG A 192 2.77 34.64 10.94
C ARG A 192 1.38 35.26 11.03
N ARG A 193 0.93 35.93 9.96
CA ARG A 193 -0.49 36.27 9.80
C ARG A 193 -1.24 34.95 9.60
N SER A 194 -1.86 34.51 10.67
CA SER A 194 -2.72 33.36 10.76
C SER A 194 -4.00 33.60 9.95
N ASN A 195 -4.27 32.75 8.95
CA ASN A 195 -5.63 32.50 8.43
C ASN A 195 -6.38 31.46 9.29
N PHE A 196 -5.97 31.24 10.54
CA PHE A 196 -6.70 30.42 11.48
C PHE A 196 -7.84 31.26 12.08
N VAL A 197 -9.08 30.89 11.76
CA VAL A 197 -10.20 31.19 12.63
C VAL A 197 -10.04 30.28 13.84
N GLY A 198 -9.36 30.80 14.86
CA GLY A 198 -9.42 30.27 16.21
C GLY A 198 -10.69 30.79 16.89
N ASP A 199 -11.33 29.91 17.65
CA ASP A 199 -12.14 30.16 18.84
C ASP A 199 -12.76 31.56 18.94
N VAL A 200 -13.90 31.75 18.29
CA VAL A 200 -14.88 32.73 18.73
C VAL A 200 -16.21 32.00 18.81
N GLU A 201 -16.64 31.75 20.04
CA GLU A 201 -18.06 31.53 20.34
C GLU A 201 -18.83 32.69 19.74
N ILE A 202 -19.49 32.45 18.60
CA ILE A 202 -20.54 33.35 18.13
C ILE A 202 -21.75 33.10 19.04
N LEU A 203 -21.74 33.81 20.16
CA LEU A 203 -22.95 34.21 20.88
C LEU A 203 -23.72 35.17 19.98
N ASP A 204 -24.43 34.62 18.98
CA ASP A 204 -25.47 35.35 18.27
C ASP A 204 -26.82 34.81 18.71
N ASP A 205 -27.15 35.11 19.97
CA ASP A 205 -28.45 34.84 20.56
C ASP A 205 -28.84 35.97 21.53
N MET A 206 -28.77 37.21 21.05
CA MET A 206 -29.37 38.38 21.71
C MET A 206 -29.93 39.39 20.71
N GLN A 207 -30.76 38.96 19.75
CA GLN A 207 -31.63 39.91 19.04
C GLN A 207 -32.94 39.36 18.44
N THR A 208 -33.47 38.25 18.95
CA THR A 208 -34.82 37.74 18.56
C THR A 208 -35.73 37.40 19.75
N ARG A 209 -35.48 37.98 20.94
CA ARG A 209 -36.52 38.11 21.98
C ARG A 209 -37.36 39.37 21.77
N ALA A 210 -38.09 39.41 20.66
CA ALA A 210 -39.22 40.32 20.50
C ALA A 210 -40.32 39.63 19.68
N GLY A 211 -41.21 38.96 20.40
CA GLY A 211 -42.56 38.64 19.91
C GLY A 211 -42.71 37.29 19.21
N LYS A 212 -43.18 36.29 19.96
CA LYS A 212 -44.46 35.63 19.69
C LYS A 212 -44.81 34.63 20.81
N LYS A 213 -45.93 34.92 21.45
CA LYS A 213 -46.64 34.04 22.39
C LYS A 213 -47.07 32.76 21.67
N THR A 214 -46.78 31.60 22.23
CA THR A 214 -47.56 30.37 22.02
C THR A 214 -47.76 29.64 23.35
N ALA A 215 -48.92 28.98 23.45
CA ALA A 215 -49.62 28.56 24.66
C ALA A 215 -49.02 27.30 25.33
N PRO A 216 -49.32 27.06 26.63
CA PRO A 216 -48.76 25.95 27.39
C PRO A 216 -49.58 24.66 27.22
N GLY A 217 -48.90 23.53 26.97
CA GLY A 217 -49.47 22.20 27.19
C GLY A 217 -49.06 21.13 26.17
N ALA A 218 -47.95 20.44 26.41
CA ALA A 218 -47.79 19.03 26.09
C ALA A 218 -46.58 18.46 26.84
N GLN A 219 -46.81 17.40 27.61
CA GLN A 219 -45.90 16.84 28.58
C GLN A 219 -44.71 16.13 27.93
N GLN A 220 -43.52 16.45 28.44
CA GLN A 220 -42.25 15.78 28.18
C GLN A 220 -42.28 14.39 28.83
N ARG A 221 -42.24 13.32 28.02
CA ARG A 221 -41.84 11.98 28.50
C ARG A 221 -40.36 11.81 28.21
N VAL A 222 -39.55 11.94 29.25
CA VAL A 222 -38.14 11.53 29.25
C VAL A 222 -38.11 10.01 29.40
N ASN A 223 -37.49 9.30 28.47
CA ASN A 223 -37.09 7.91 28.64
C ASN A 223 -35.54 7.82 28.59
N PRO A 224 -34.92 6.91 29.36
CA PRO A 224 -33.53 7.01 29.72
C PRO A 224 -32.59 6.38 28.67
N VAL A 225 -31.43 7.02 28.59
CA VAL A 225 -30.15 6.64 27.96
C VAL A 225 -29.96 5.14 27.69
N SER A 226 -29.77 4.78 26.42
CA SER A 226 -29.00 3.60 26.00
C SER A 226 -27.86 4.05 25.11
N PHE A 227 -26.63 3.76 25.54
CA PHE A 227 -25.38 4.03 24.85
C PHE A 227 -25.04 2.78 24.04
N ASP A 228 -25.18 2.80 22.71
CA ASP A 228 -24.69 1.73 21.85
C ASP A 228 -24.53 2.18 20.38
N TYR A 229 -23.32 1.89 19.87
CA TYR A 229 -22.94 1.41 18.55
C TYR A 229 -23.46 2.12 17.26
N TYR A 230 -22.50 2.54 16.43
CA TYR A 230 -22.66 3.21 15.14
C TYR A 230 -23.49 2.38 14.14
N ASP A 231 -24.75 2.77 13.97
CA ASP A 231 -25.67 2.28 12.95
C ASP A 231 -25.78 3.35 11.84
N ASP A 232 -24.92 3.26 10.82
CA ASP A 232 -24.93 4.18 9.65
C ASP A 232 -25.91 3.69 8.57
N VAL A 233 -27.09 3.22 8.99
CA VAL A 233 -28.22 2.92 8.10
C VAL A 233 -29.52 3.37 8.76
N GLY A 234 -29.63 4.69 8.97
CA GLY A 234 -30.91 5.36 9.15
C GLY A 234 -31.10 6.02 10.50
N TYR A 235 -30.71 7.28 10.61
CA TYR A 235 -31.40 8.23 11.47
C TYR A 235 -31.60 9.58 10.77
N GLY A 236 -32.87 9.92 10.62
CA GLY A 236 -33.44 11.27 10.60
C GLY A 236 -32.64 12.37 9.91
N TYR A 237 -32.85 12.52 8.60
CA TYR A 237 -32.84 13.84 7.99
C TYR A 237 -33.91 14.69 8.66
N THR A 238 -33.56 15.39 9.73
CA THR A 238 -34.29 16.60 10.13
C THR A 238 -33.82 17.68 9.18
N GLY A 239 -34.51 17.80 8.04
CA GLY A 239 -34.23 18.85 7.08
C GLY A 239 -34.40 20.22 7.73
N SER A 240 -33.35 21.03 7.66
CA SER A 240 -33.42 22.48 7.43
C SER A 240 -32.00 23.02 7.31
N ASP A 241 -31.43 22.93 6.10
CA ASP A 241 -30.62 23.96 5.45
C ASP A 241 -29.71 23.31 4.39
N SER A 242 -30.19 23.30 3.14
CA SER A 242 -29.47 22.80 1.96
C SER A 242 -28.17 23.57 1.63
N ASN A 243 -27.79 24.54 2.45
CA ASN A 243 -26.63 25.43 2.25
C ASN A 243 -25.53 25.27 3.32
N THR A 244 -25.70 24.39 4.30
CA THR A 244 -24.67 24.18 5.33
C THR A 244 -23.60 23.23 4.83
N ILE A 245 -22.37 23.74 4.68
CA ILE A 245 -21.18 22.92 4.33
C ILE A 245 -20.64 22.27 5.61
N SER A 246 -20.20 21.02 5.56
CA SER A 246 -19.53 20.36 6.69
C SER A 246 -18.39 21.19 7.29
N GLN A 247 -18.17 21.12 8.61
CA GLN A 247 -17.02 21.74 9.27
C GLN A 247 -15.69 21.10 8.86
N CYS A 248 -15.73 19.81 8.49
CA CYS A 248 -14.59 19.08 7.94
C CYS A 248 -15.05 18.20 6.77
N PRO A 249 -15.12 18.77 5.55
CA PRO A 249 -15.47 18.03 4.33
C PRO A 249 -14.55 16.83 4.10
N VAL A 250 -15.04 15.83 3.38
CA VAL A 250 -14.26 14.62 3.07
C VAL A 250 -13.81 14.64 1.63
N GLU A 251 -12.54 14.36 1.40
CA GLU A 251 -11.96 14.20 0.07
C GLU A 251 -11.74 12.71 -0.24
N ASN A 252 -12.24 12.25 -1.38
CA ASN A 252 -11.96 10.92 -1.93
C ASN A 252 -10.82 11.01 -2.97
N GLY A 253 -10.29 9.86 -3.40
CA GLY A 253 -9.21 9.83 -4.39
C GLY A 253 -7.81 9.99 -3.79
N VAL A 254 -7.71 10.00 -2.46
CA VAL A 254 -6.46 10.24 -1.71
C VAL A 254 -5.96 8.95 -1.10
N ILE A 255 -4.65 8.73 -1.15
CA ILE A 255 -3.95 7.67 -0.44
C ILE A 255 -2.91 8.24 0.52
N ARG A 256 -2.68 7.53 1.61
CA ARG A 256 -1.61 7.81 2.57
C ARG A 256 -0.30 7.18 2.11
N THR A 257 0.77 7.97 2.09
CA THR A 257 2.15 7.48 1.90
C THR A 257 3.04 7.98 3.05
N LYS A 258 4.22 7.37 3.22
CA LYS A 258 5.24 7.85 4.18
C LYS A 258 5.73 9.26 3.86
N TRP A 259 5.62 9.66 2.60
CA TRP A 259 6.12 10.93 2.06
C TRP A 259 5.03 12.00 1.96
N GLY A 260 3.85 11.77 2.56
CA GLY A 260 2.71 12.67 2.46
C GLY A 260 1.52 12.05 1.73
N ASN A 261 0.38 12.72 1.75
CA ASN A 261 -0.83 12.24 1.09
C ASN A 261 -0.81 12.57 -0.38
N VAL A 262 -1.34 11.68 -1.21
CA VAL A 262 -1.22 11.78 -2.67
C VAL A 262 -2.59 11.47 -3.27
N ALA A 263 -3.03 12.28 -4.23
CA ALA A 263 -4.17 11.95 -5.07
C ALA A 263 -3.77 10.84 -6.05
N ALA A 264 -4.21 9.61 -5.80
CA ALA A 264 -3.78 8.45 -6.59
C ALA A 264 -4.28 8.51 -8.03
N GLY A 265 -5.47 9.10 -8.25
CA GLY A 265 -5.98 9.37 -9.59
C GLY A 265 -4.99 10.19 -10.43
N ASN A 266 -4.55 11.34 -9.91
CA ASN A 266 -3.63 12.25 -10.62
C ASN A 266 -2.26 11.60 -10.85
N LEU A 267 -1.77 10.82 -9.88
CA LEU A 267 -0.56 10.02 -10.04
C LEU A 267 -0.67 9.03 -11.22
N ILE A 268 -1.71 8.18 -11.24
CA ILE A 268 -1.88 7.17 -12.31
C ILE A 268 -2.17 7.84 -13.66
N ALA A 269 -2.90 8.96 -13.69
CA ALA A 269 -3.12 9.72 -14.92
C ALA A 269 -1.84 10.36 -15.47
N GLY A 270 -0.97 10.89 -14.62
CA GLY A 270 0.36 11.33 -15.02
C GLY A 270 1.18 10.18 -15.62
N ILE A 271 1.20 9.01 -14.96
CA ILE A 271 1.87 7.81 -15.47
C ILE A 271 1.32 7.43 -16.86
N ALA A 272 0.00 7.32 -17.02
CA ALA A 272 -0.61 6.98 -18.30
C ALA A 272 -0.30 8.00 -19.40
N ALA A 273 -0.36 9.29 -19.09
CA ALA A 273 0.00 10.37 -20.02
C ALA A 273 1.49 10.33 -20.40
N GLY A 274 2.38 9.97 -19.46
CA GLY A 274 3.81 9.79 -19.73
C GLY A 274 4.12 8.57 -20.59
N LEU A 275 3.33 7.51 -20.47
CA LEU A 275 3.45 6.29 -21.30
C LEU A 275 2.92 6.49 -22.72
N GLN A 276 1.98 7.44 -22.89
CA GLN A 276 1.47 7.87 -24.20
C GLN A 276 1.54 9.38 -24.32
N PRO A 277 2.75 9.96 -24.45
CA PRO A 277 2.90 11.41 -24.51
C PRO A 277 2.22 11.96 -25.77
N GLN A 278 1.34 12.95 -25.58
CA GLN A 278 0.61 13.60 -26.67
C GLN A 278 0.64 15.11 -26.47
N THR A 279 0.94 15.83 -27.56
CA THR A 279 0.83 17.28 -27.63
C THR A 279 -0.19 17.65 -28.69
N VAL A 280 -1.28 18.30 -28.27
CA VAL A 280 -2.40 18.63 -29.15
C VAL A 280 -2.50 20.15 -29.28
N GLN A 281 -2.62 20.65 -30.51
CA GLN A 281 -2.83 22.08 -30.73
C GLN A 281 -4.13 22.53 -30.07
N LEU A 282 -4.09 23.66 -29.36
CA LEU A 282 -5.24 24.24 -28.67
C LEU A 282 -6.43 24.40 -29.63
N ARG A 283 -6.16 24.84 -30.87
CA ARG A 283 -7.19 24.98 -31.91
C ARG A 283 -7.97 23.70 -32.18
N SER A 284 -7.31 22.55 -32.21
CA SER A 284 -7.97 21.25 -32.42
C SER A 284 -8.85 20.88 -31.23
N LEU A 285 -8.36 21.09 -30.00
CA LEU A 285 -9.16 20.83 -28.78
C LEU A 285 -10.38 21.74 -28.68
N LEU A 286 -10.23 23.02 -29.02
CA LEU A 286 -11.32 23.98 -29.08
C LEU A 286 -12.33 23.65 -30.19
N ALA A 287 -11.90 23.07 -31.31
CA ALA A 287 -12.80 22.62 -32.37
C ALA A 287 -13.63 21.39 -31.94
N LEU A 288 -13.06 20.52 -31.10
CA LEU A 288 -13.73 19.34 -30.53
C LEU A 288 -14.63 19.67 -29.33
N SER A 289 -14.47 20.84 -28.72
CA SER A 289 -15.30 21.27 -27.59
C SER A 289 -16.76 21.53 -27.98
N SER A 290 -17.70 21.23 -27.09
CA SER A 290 -19.13 21.41 -27.37
C SER A 290 -19.44 22.87 -27.72
N ARG A 291 -19.95 23.09 -28.94
CA ARG A 291 -20.32 24.43 -29.43
C ARG A 291 -21.52 24.97 -28.64
N ARG A 292 -21.27 25.84 -27.65
CA ARG A 292 -22.34 26.67 -27.07
C ARG A 292 -22.80 27.70 -28.12
N PRO A 293 -24.10 27.78 -28.47
CA PRO A 293 -24.59 28.83 -29.37
C PRO A 293 -24.42 30.19 -28.69
N GLY A 294 -23.69 31.12 -29.33
CA GLY A 294 -23.50 32.50 -28.83
C GLY A 294 -22.05 32.92 -28.57
N TYR A 295 -21.08 31.98 -28.53
CA TYR A 295 -19.65 32.34 -28.51
C TYR A 295 -19.21 32.75 -29.92
N SER A 296 -19.11 34.06 -30.17
CA SER A 296 -18.58 34.61 -31.42
C SER A 296 -17.17 34.08 -31.70
N GLN A 297 -16.87 33.86 -32.98
CA GLN A 297 -15.68 33.28 -33.60
C GLN A 297 -14.34 34.02 -33.34
N ASN A 298 -14.15 34.70 -32.21
CA ASN A 298 -12.86 35.24 -31.84
C ASN A 298 -12.03 34.12 -31.23
N MET A 299 -11.48 33.26 -32.09
CA MET A 299 -10.37 32.38 -31.71
C MET A 299 -9.23 33.29 -31.23
N PRO A 300 -8.75 33.14 -29.98
CA PRO A 300 -7.66 33.97 -29.49
C PRO A 300 -6.45 33.84 -30.43
N GLN A 301 -5.72 34.94 -30.66
CA GLN A 301 -4.48 34.95 -31.46
C GLN A 301 -3.38 34.00 -30.92
N VAL A 302 -3.60 33.43 -29.72
CA VAL A 302 -2.80 32.40 -29.03
C VAL A 302 -3.03 30.97 -29.58
N ALA A 303 -3.69 30.83 -30.74
CA ALA A 303 -4.00 29.54 -31.39
C ALA A 303 -2.78 28.67 -31.80
N THR A 304 -1.54 29.13 -31.55
CA THR A 304 -0.30 28.38 -31.77
C THR A 304 0.17 27.57 -30.56
N VAL A 305 -0.45 27.75 -29.38
CA VAL A 305 -0.07 26.99 -28.17
C VAL A 305 -0.60 25.56 -28.23
N SER A 306 0.22 24.61 -27.78
CA SER A 306 -0.14 23.19 -27.66
C SER A 306 -0.31 22.79 -26.20
N VAL A 307 -1.27 21.91 -25.96
CA VAL A 307 -1.52 21.28 -24.66
C VAL A 307 -0.81 19.94 -24.63
N ASP A 308 0.10 19.77 -23.69
CA ASP A 308 0.77 18.52 -23.38
C ASP A 308 -0.07 17.74 -22.36
N ASN A 309 -0.45 16.51 -22.71
CA ASN A 309 -1.30 15.69 -21.87
C ASN A 309 -0.68 15.37 -20.50
N ARG A 310 0.65 15.34 -20.37
CA ARG A 310 1.34 15.09 -19.10
C ARG A 310 1.10 16.21 -18.10
N TYR A 311 1.13 17.45 -18.57
CA TYR A 311 0.82 18.63 -17.74
C TYR A 311 -0.68 18.73 -17.45
N ALA A 312 -1.52 18.52 -18.47
CA ALA A 312 -2.97 18.60 -18.32
C ALA A 312 -3.54 17.53 -17.38
N ALA A 313 -2.98 16.31 -17.39
CA ALA A 313 -3.39 15.22 -16.51
C ALA A 313 -2.92 15.37 -15.05
N THR A 314 -2.06 16.36 -14.78
CA THR A 314 -1.43 16.61 -13.49
C THR A 314 -1.65 18.07 -13.07
N LEU A 315 -0.59 18.81 -12.74
CA LEU A 315 -0.67 20.13 -12.12
C LEU A 315 -1.41 21.16 -12.99
N ALA A 316 -1.23 21.17 -14.31
CA ALA A 316 -1.84 22.21 -15.15
C ALA A 316 -3.37 22.05 -15.26
N GLY A 317 -3.88 20.82 -15.16
CA GLY A 317 -5.31 20.54 -15.13
C GLY A 317 -5.98 21.08 -13.86
N ASP A 318 -5.38 20.83 -12.70
CA ASP A 318 -5.89 21.32 -11.41
C ASP A 318 -5.76 22.86 -11.32
N LEU A 319 -4.65 23.43 -11.79
CA LEU A 319 -4.48 24.89 -11.88
C LEU A 319 -5.51 25.56 -12.79
N ALA A 320 -5.97 24.87 -13.84
CA ALA A 320 -7.03 25.36 -14.69
C ALA A 320 -8.38 25.41 -13.96
N GLU A 321 -8.68 24.44 -13.08
CA GLU A 321 -9.87 24.47 -12.22
C GLU A 321 -9.79 25.64 -11.24
N VAL A 322 -8.64 25.84 -10.58
CA VAL A 322 -8.38 27.02 -9.72
C VAL A 322 -8.64 28.33 -10.49
N ALA A 323 -8.07 28.47 -11.69
CA ALA A 323 -8.19 29.68 -12.49
C ALA A 323 -9.64 29.99 -12.93
N LEU A 324 -10.48 28.97 -13.12
CA LEU A 324 -11.85 29.13 -13.63
C LEU A 324 -12.92 29.13 -12.54
N VAL A 325 -12.75 28.37 -11.47
CA VAL A 325 -13.76 28.20 -10.41
C VAL A 325 -13.48 29.13 -9.24
N GLN A 326 -12.22 29.25 -8.83
CA GLN A 326 -11.84 29.92 -7.59
C GLN A 326 -11.51 31.40 -7.81
N VAL A 327 -10.56 31.71 -8.69
CA VAL A 327 -10.04 33.08 -8.87
C VAL A 327 -11.12 34.10 -9.25
N PRO A 328 -12.08 33.81 -10.15
CA PRO A 328 -13.12 34.77 -10.51
C PRO A 328 -14.08 35.10 -9.36
N MET A 329 -14.15 34.25 -8.34
CA MET A 329 -14.97 34.44 -7.14
C MET A 329 -14.18 35.11 -6.00
N SER A 330 -12.86 35.26 -6.15
CA SER A 330 -11.97 35.89 -5.18
C SER A 330 -12.09 37.42 -5.25
N SER A 331 -12.31 38.07 -4.10
CA SER A 331 -12.37 39.53 -4.02
C SER A 331 -11.03 40.21 -4.34
N THR A 332 -9.92 39.49 -4.21
CA THR A 332 -8.56 40.00 -4.48
C THR A 332 -8.05 39.60 -5.87
N GLY A 333 -8.77 38.74 -6.60
CA GLY A 333 -8.30 38.15 -7.85
C GLY A 333 -7.05 37.27 -7.69
N GLN A 334 -6.76 36.83 -6.46
CA GLN A 334 -5.63 35.96 -6.16
C GLN A 334 -6.10 34.53 -5.90
N ALA A 335 -5.35 33.56 -6.44
CA ALA A 335 -5.52 32.14 -6.16
C ALA A 335 -4.98 31.78 -4.76
N THR A 336 -5.62 30.81 -4.11
CA THR A 336 -5.08 30.12 -2.93
C THR A 336 -5.09 28.62 -3.21
N VAL A 337 -3.98 27.94 -2.95
CA VAL A 337 -3.82 26.51 -3.21
C VAL A 337 -3.33 25.81 -1.94
N GLY A 338 -3.44 24.48 -1.91
CA GLY A 338 -2.92 23.69 -0.79
C GLY A 338 -3.94 23.47 0.32
N ALA A 339 -5.15 23.04 -0.05
CA ALA A 339 -6.13 22.63 0.94
C ALA A 339 -5.58 21.46 1.77
N SER A 340 -5.26 21.71 3.05
CA SER A 340 -4.71 20.68 3.92
C SER A 340 -5.81 19.85 4.58
N GLY A 341 -5.49 18.60 4.89
CA GLY A 341 -6.40 17.66 5.56
C GLY A 341 -5.66 16.61 6.38
N ALA A 342 -6.42 15.85 7.18
CA ALA A 342 -5.94 14.79 8.07
C ALA A 342 -6.78 13.51 7.96
N TRP A 343 -6.13 12.37 8.22
CA TRP A 343 -6.79 11.06 8.23
C TRP A 343 -7.46 10.78 9.58
N ASN A 344 -8.52 9.95 9.58
CA ASN A 344 -9.11 9.41 10.80
C ASN A 344 -8.17 8.45 11.57
N SER A 345 -7.30 7.73 10.87
CA SER A 345 -6.31 6.82 11.46
C SER A 345 -5.00 6.89 10.69
N THR A 346 -3.90 6.70 11.40
CA THR A 346 -2.57 6.64 10.81
C THR A 346 -2.18 5.25 10.31
N VAL A 347 -2.92 4.22 10.71
CA VAL A 347 -2.68 2.82 10.34
C VAL A 347 -3.73 2.34 9.36
N MET A 348 -5.00 2.68 9.62
CA MET A 348 -6.15 2.28 8.81
C MET A 348 -6.85 3.51 8.22
N PRO A 349 -6.19 4.28 7.34
CA PRO A 349 -6.76 5.48 6.74
C PRO A 349 -7.99 5.11 5.89
N LYS A 350 -9.17 5.62 6.25
CA LYS A 350 -10.41 5.42 5.48
C LYS A 350 -11.15 6.72 5.18
N TRP A 351 -10.93 7.73 6.02
CA TRP A 351 -11.52 9.04 5.90
C TRP A 351 -10.43 10.11 5.85
N TYR A 352 -10.39 10.88 4.76
CA TYR A 352 -9.53 12.04 4.64
C TYR A 352 -10.35 13.32 4.79
N PHE A 353 -10.17 14.00 5.93
CA PHE A 353 -10.94 15.19 6.28
C PHE A 353 -10.14 16.45 5.97
N LEU A 354 -10.73 17.35 5.21
CA LEU A 354 -10.20 18.66 4.92
C LEU A 354 -10.34 19.59 6.13
N SER A 355 -9.36 20.47 6.29
CA SER A 355 -9.35 21.51 7.32
C SER A 355 -10.11 22.78 6.91
N GLN A 356 -10.37 22.94 5.62
CA GLN A 356 -11.05 24.10 5.06
C GLN A 356 -12.33 23.69 4.31
N ARG A 357 -13.25 24.66 4.20
CA ARG A 357 -14.61 24.48 3.67
C ARG A 357 -14.80 25.04 2.26
N GLN A 358 -13.81 25.79 1.78
CA GLN A 358 -13.80 26.51 0.51
C GLN A 358 -12.39 26.41 -0.10
N ASN A 359 -12.25 26.80 -1.37
CA ASN A 359 -11.00 26.75 -2.11
C ASN A 359 -10.43 25.32 -2.15
N MET A 360 -11.23 24.36 -2.63
CA MET A 360 -10.90 22.93 -2.66
C MET A 360 -10.44 22.47 -4.05
N GLU A 361 -10.26 23.40 -4.99
CA GLU A 361 -9.90 23.12 -6.39
C GLU A 361 -8.46 22.62 -6.56
N MET A 362 -7.61 22.76 -5.54
CA MET A 362 -6.25 22.21 -5.53
C MET A 362 -5.80 21.89 -4.11
N THR A 363 -5.96 20.62 -3.70
CA THR A 363 -5.62 20.15 -2.35
C THR A 363 -4.13 19.81 -2.21
N ASP A 364 -3.65 19.65 -0.97
CA ASP A 364 -2.31 19.12 -0.70
C ASP A 364 -2.07 17.77 -1.37
N ALA A 365 -3.10 16.91 -1.38
CA ALA A 365 -3.02 15.59 -1.98
C ALA A 365 -2.95 15.67 -3.51
N GLU A 366 -3.74 16.55 -4.13
CA GLU A 366 -3.72 16.80 -5.58
C GLU A 366 -2.39 17.42 -6.03
N ILE A 367 -1.82 18.36 -5.26
CA ILE A 367 -0.49 18.93 -5.54
C ILE A 367 0.58 17.85 -5.52
N ARG A 368 0.63 17.02 -4.46
CA ARG A 368 1.63 15.95 -4.34
C ARG A 368 1.44 14.87 -5.40
N GLY A 369 0.20 14.44 -5.65
CA GLY A 369 -0.13 13.44 -6.68
C GLY A 369 0.11 13.92 -8.10
N GLY A 370 -0.21 15.18 -8.40
CA GLY A 370 0.09 15.81 -9.67
C GLY A 370 1.59 15.98 -9.88
N LEU A 371 2.33 16.39 -8.84
CA LEU A 371 3.78 16.52 -8.92
C LEU A 371 4.48 15.16 -9.14
N ASP A 372 4.10 14.15 -8.36
CA ASP A 372 4.64 12.79 -8.50
C ASP A 372 4.31 12.20 -9.87
N GLY A 373 3.05 12.35 -10.30
CA GLY A 373 2.59 11.96 -11.63
C GLY A 373 3.38 12.65 -12.75
N LEU A 374 3.66 13.95 -12.63
CA LEU A 374 4.40 14.71 -13.64
C LEU A 374 5.88 14.35 -13.67
N ILE A 375 6.53 14.22 -12.51
CA ILE A 375 7.93 13.80 -12.41
C ILE A 375 8.10 12.42 -13.05
N ILE A 376 7.21 11.48 -12.74
CA ILE A 376 7.23 10.16 -13.38
C ILE A 376 6.97 10.29 -14.88
N ALA A 377 5.96 11.06 -15.30
CA ALA A 377 5.60 11.21 -16.72
C ALA A 377 6.73 11.77 -17.59
N LEU A 378 7.57 12.65 -17.04
CA LEU A 378 8.71 13.23 -17.74
C LEU A 378 9.90 12.26 -17.85
N ASN A 379 10.00 11.26 -16.97
CA ASN A 379 11.13 10.32 -16.92
C ASN A 379 10.78 8.90 -17.37
N ILE A 380 9.50 8.51 -17.42
CA ILE A 380 9.10 7.12 -17.69
C ILE A 380 9.55 6.60 -19.06
N GLY A 381 9.72 7.48 -20.04
CA GLY A 381 10.26 7.12 -21.36
C GLY A 381 11.69 6.56 -21.28
N THR A 382 12.56 7.13 -20.43
CA THR A 382 13.93 6.63 -20.25
C THR A 382 13.95 5.36 -19.42
N TRP A 383 13.12 5.28 -18.36
CA TRP A 383 13.01 4.08 -17.53
C TRP A 383 12.50 2.86 -18.29
N ARG A 384 11.58 3.03 -19.25
CA ARG A 384 11.14 1.93 -20.12
C ARG A 384 12.22 1.44 -21.09
N GLN A 385 13.09 2.34 -21.55
CA GLN A 385 14.23 1.94 -22.37
C GLN A 385 15.25 1.14 -21.54
N GLN A 386 15.38 1.47 -20.26
CA GLN A 386 16.27 0.77 -19.32
C GLN A 386 15.69 -0.58 -18.85
N ALA A 387 14.38 -0.63 -18.57
CA ALA A 387 13.67 -1.82 -18.11
C ALA A 387 12.37 -2.00 -18.92
N SER A 388 12.44 -2.77 -20.00
CA SER A 388 11.33 -2.95 -20.95
C SER A 388 10.09 -3.62 -20.36
N ASN A 389 10.29 -4.53 -19.39
CA ASN A 389 9.24 -5.28 -18.69
C ASN A 389 8.83 -4.66 -17.35
N LEU A 390 9.06 -3.37 -17.15
CA LEU A 390 8.70 -2.67 -15.91
C LEU A 390 7.19 -2.72 -15.65
N LYS A 391 6.78 -3.30 -14.52
CA LYS A 391 5.38 -3.33 -14.04
C LYS A 391 5.00 -2.03 -13.32
N LEU A 392 3.70 -1.72 -13.26
CA LEU A 392 3.18 -0.53 -12.58
C LEU A 392 3.43 -0.61 -11.07
N SER A 393 3.19 -1.78 -10.47
CA SER A 393 3.47 -2.02 -9.05
C SER A 393 4.93 -1.75 -8.70
N GLN A 394 5.86 -2.26 -9.52
CA GLN A 394 7.31 -2.10 -9.35
C GLN A 394 7.73 -0.63 -9.43
N LEU A 395 7.20 0.11 -10.41
CA LEU A 395 7.45 1.54 -10.54
C LEU A 395 7.03 2.31 -9.30
N LEU A 396 5.82 2.05 -8.79
CA LEU A 396 5.32 2.69 -7.57
C LEU A 396 6.15 2.32 -6.34
N ARG A 397 6.51 1.05 -6.16
CA ARG A 397 7.38 0.60 -5.06
C ARG A 397 8.73 1.32 -5.09
N MET A 398 9.36 1.43 -6.27
CA MET A 398 10.64 2.10 -6.40
C MET A 398 10.54 3.61 -6.15
N TYR A 399 9.54 4.30 -6.71
CA TYR A 399 9.40 5.76 -6.59
C TYR A 399 9.16 6.22 -5.14
N TYR A 400 8.39 5.45 -4.36
CA TYR A 400 8.14 5.73 -2.95
C TYR A 400 9.13 5.06 -1.98
N SER A 401 10.19 4.43 -2.51
CA SER A 401 11.31 3.91 -1.71
C SER A 401 12.37 4.99 -1.45
N LEU A 402 13.33 4.68 -0.58
CA LEU A 402 14.52 5.52 -0.35
C LEU A 402 15.58 5.34 -1.45
N ASP A 403 15.48 4.28 -2.27
CA ASP A 403 16.48 3.95 -3.29
C ASP A 403 16.14 4.64 -4.64
N GLY A 404 14.89 5.07 -4.82
CA GLY A 404 14.37 5.72 -6.03
C GLY A 404 14.20 4.78 -7.23
N VAL A 405 13.74 5.35 -8.36
CA VAL A 405 13.46 4.57 -9.57
C VAL A 405 14.75 4.23 -10.32
N LEU A 406 15.04 2.93 -10.50
CA LEU A 406 16.21 2.44 -11.25
C LEU A 406 17.54 3.07 -10.81
N ASN A 407 17.70 3.36 -9.51
CA ASN A 407 18.85 4.06 -8.92
C ASN A 407 19.16 5.44 -9.55
N SER A 408 18.14 6.10 -10.11
CA SER A 408 18.26 7.45 -10.68
C SER A 408 18.32 8.56 -9.63
N GLY A 409 18.07 8.24 -8.36
CA GLY A 409 17.84 9.23 -7.30
C GLY A 409 16.48 9.93 -7.38
N ILE A 410 15.63 9.60 -8.36
CA ILE A 410 14.28 10.14 -8.50
C ILE A 410 13.33 9.39 -7.55
N MET A 411 12.79 10.09 -6.56
CA MET A 411 11.95 9.53 -5.50
C MET A 411 10.98 10.56 -4.90
N ALA A 412 9.99 10.10 -4.12
CA ALA A 412 8.94 10.96 -3.57
C ALA A 412 9.43 12.10 -2.64
N CYS A 413 10.56 11.97 -1.94
CA CYS A 413 11.12 13.08 -1.13
C CYS A 413 11.94 14.10 -1.93
N SER A 414 12.24 13.81 -3.20
CA SER A 414 13.02 14.71 -4.06
C SER A 414 12.15 15.70 -4.85
N ARG A 415 10.85 15.71 -4.60
CA ARG A 415 9.82 16.57 -5.24
C ARG A 415 10.24 18.02 -5.42
N ALA A 416 10.65 18.68 -4.33
CA ALA A 416 11.01 20.10 -4.36
C ALA A 416 12.21 20.38 -5.27
N TYR A 417 13.20 19.49 -5.26
CA TYR A 417 14.37 19.58 -6.14
C TYR A 417 13.97 19.44 -7.61
N TYR A 418 13.20 18.41 -7.96
CA TYR A 418 12.75 18.19 -9.34
C TYR A 418 11.80 19.28 -9.83
N PHE A 419 10.97 19.84 -8.95
CA PHE A 419 10.13 20.97 -9.31
C PHE A 419 10.97 22.17 -9.75
N GLN A 420 11.97 22.57 -8.95
CA GLN A 420 12.81 23.73 -9.25
C GLN A 420 13.68 23.54 -10.50
N GLN A 421 14.19 22.33 -10.72
CA GLN A 421 15.14 22.06 -11.82
C GLN A 421 14.43 21.73 -13.14
N ASN A 422 13.34 20.96 -13.09
CA ASN A 422 12.74 20.35 -14.28
C ASN A 422 11.37 20.91 -14.66
N ILE A 423 10.66 21.56 -13.74
CA ILE A 423 9.30 22.07 -13.96
C ILE A 423 9.32 23.61 -13.91
N GLN A 424 9.47 24.24 -15.07
CA GLN A 424 9.53 25.69 -15.16
C GLN A 424 8.15 26.33 -14.89
N PRO A 425 8.02 27.31 -13.97
CA PRO A 425 6.75 27.98 -13.67
C PRO A 425 6.11 28.64 -14.90
N THR A 426 6.93 29.11 -15.84
CA THR A 426 6.47 29.67 -17.13
C THR A 426 5.76 28.64 -17.99
N THR A 427 6.28 27.40 -18.04
CA THR A 427 5.65 26.30 -18.78
C THR A 427 4.34 25.90 -18.12
N LEU A 428 4.29 25.81 -16.79
CA LEU A 428 3.06 25.53 -16.05
C LEU A 428 1.97 26.57 -16.31
N ASN A 429 2.31 27.86 -16.29
CA ASN A 429 1.37 28.93 -16.60
C ASN A 429 0.80 28.78 -18.03
N VAL A 430 1.66 28.59 -19.03
CA VAL A 430 1.22 28.42 -20.43
C VAL A 430 0.32 27.20 -20.59
N GLN A 431 0.69 26.06 -20.00
CA GLN A 431 -0.11 24.84 -20.07
C GLN A 431 -1.44 24.98 -19.33
N ALA A 432 -1.45 25.59 -18.15
CA ALA A 432 -2.67 25.83 -17.35
C ALA A 432 -3.62 26.79 -18.08
N SER A 433 -3.11 27.89 -18.63
CA SER A 433 -3.88 28.86 -19.42
C SER A 433 -4.49 28.22 -20.67
N ALA A 434 -3.69 27.46 -21.42
CA ALA A 434 -4.17 26.79 -22.63
C ALA A 434 -5.26 25.74 -22.30
N PHE A 435 -5.06 24.94 -21.27
CA PHE A 435 -6.04 23.95 -20.86
C PHE A 435 -7.31 24.58 -20.26
N ALA A 436 -7.19 25.67 -19.49
CA ALA A 436 -8.32 26.42 -18.95
C ALA A 436 -9.26 26.95 -20.06
N GLN A 437 -8.72 27.41 -21.19
CA GLN A 437 -9.55 27.81 -22.33
C GLN A 437 -10.36 26.66 -22.94
N VAL A 438 -9.84 25.42 -22.88
CA VAL A 438 -10.59 24.22 -23.31
C VAL A 438 -11.65 23.87 -22.26
N LEU A 439 -11.29 23.93 -20.98
CA LEU A 439 -12.15 23.58 -19.86
C LEU A 439 -13.34 24.55 -19.70
N ASP A 440 -13.14 25.85 -19.91
CA ASP A 440 -14.18 26.90 -19.90
C ASP A 440 -15.39 26.54 -20.77
N ARG A 441 -15.16 25.90 -21.92
CA ARG A 441 -16.23 25.52 -22.87
C ARG A 441 -17.04 24.30 -22.43
N GLU A 442 -16.45 23.47 -21.58
CA GLU A 442 -17.03 22.20 -21.12
C GLU A 442 -17.65 22.34 -19.73
N MET A 443 -17.19 23.32 -18.93
CA MET A 443 -17.65 23.57 -17.57
C MET A 443 -18.78 24.59 -17.51
N GLN A 444 -19.74 24.39 -16.60
CA GLN A 444 -20.77 25.38 -16.32
C GLN A 444 -20.27 26.37 -15.26
N LEU A 445 -19.72 27.50 -15.71
CA LEU A 445 -19.23 28.56 -14.85
C LEU A 445 -20.35 29.46 -14.33
N ARG A 446 -20.11 30.08 -13.17
CA ARG A 446 -20.97 31.13 -12.61
C ARG A 446 -20.79 32.48 -13.30
N VAL A 447 -19.68 32.64 -14.02
CA VAL A 447 -19.26 33.88 -14.68
C VAL A 447 -18.89 33.60 -16.14
N THR A 448 -18.86 34.64 -16.97
CA THR A 448 -18.31 34.56 -18.34
C THR A 448 -16.94 35.23 -18.34
N LEU A 449 -15.93 34.54 -18.87
CA LEU A 449 -14.54 34.99 -18.83
C LEU A 449 -14.02 35.30 -20.23
N SER A 450 -13.23 36.36 -20.36
CA SER A 450 -12.46 36.63 -21.59
C SER A 450 -11.18 35.77 -21.61
N PRO A 451 -10.64 35.43 -22.80
CA PRO A 451 -9.38 34.69 -22.89
C PRO A 451 -8.21 35.35 -22.14
N ASP A 452 -8.13 36.69 -22.15
CA ASP A 452 -7.09 37.44 -21.44
C ASP A 452 -7.23 37.31 -19.91
N ALA A 453 -8.47 37.33 -19.40
CA ALA A 453 -8.73 37.11 -17.99
C ALA A 453 -8.32 35.69 -17.55
N ILE A 454 -8.65 34.67 -18.37
CA ILE A 454 -8.24 33.28 -18.11
C ILE A 454 -6.72 33.17 -18.04
N ALA A 455 -5.98 33.82 -18.95
CA ALA A 455 -4.52 33.82 -18.93
C ALA A 455 -3.96 34.47 -17.66
N ASN A 456 -4.53 35.59 -17.21
CA ASN A 456 -4.11 36.27 -15.98
C ASN A 456 -4.43 35.44 -14.73
N PHE A 457 -5.58 34.78 -14.68
CA PHE A 457 -5.96 33.90 -13.57
C PHE A 457 -5.11 32.64 -13.50
N ALA A 458 -4.78 32.04 -14.64
CA ALA A 458 -3.84 30.92 -14.72
C ALA A 458 -2.44 31.32 -14.23
N ALA A 459 -1.98 32.54 -14.57
CA ALA A 459 -0.72 33.09 -14.06
C ALA A 459 -0.75 33.27 -12.53
N SER A 460 -1.86 33.77 -11.98
CA SER A 460 -2.06 33.87 -10.52
C SER A 460 -2.01 32.50 -9.85
N ALA A 461 -2.70 31.50 -10.40
CA ALA A 461 -2.71 30.14 -9.88
C ALA A 461 -1.32 29.49 -9.90
N ALA A 462 -0.60 29.60 -11.03
CA ALA A 462 0.76 29.07 -11.15
C ALA A 462 1.74 29.76 -10.18
N SER A 463 1.60 31.08 -9.98
CA SER A 463 2.41 31.81 -9.00
C SER A 463 2.09 31.41 -7.55
N ALA A 464 0.82 31.16 -7.22
CA ALA A 464 0.40 30.70 -5.90
C ALA A 464 1.00 29.30 -5.60
N LEU A 465 0.98 28.38 -6.58
CA LEU A 465 1.62 27.08 -6.44
C LEU A 465 3.14 27.19 -6.23
N GLY A 466 3.81 28.03 -7.02
CA GLY A 466 5.25 28.26 -6.87
C GLY A 466 5.63 28.81 -5.48
N ALA A 467 4.78 29.67 -4.90
CA ALA A 467 4.96 30.19 -3.54
C ALA A 467 4.60 29.16 -2.46
N TYR A 468 3.69 28.23 -2.74
CA TYR A 468 3.23 27.23 -1.78
C TYR A 468 4.18 26.04 -1.64
N LEU A 469 4.80 25.58 -2.73
CA LEU A 469 5.62 24.37 -2.72
C LEU A 469 6.78 24.38 -1.71
N PRO A 470 7.51 25.50 -1.47
CA PRO A 470 8.52 25.55 -0.42
C PRO A 470 7.96 25.39 1.01
N LEU A 471 6.65 25.58 1.20
CA LEU A 471 5.96 25.47 2.50
C LEU A 471 5.45 24.05 2.78
N ILE A 472 5.34 23.22 1.74
CA ILE A 472 5.02 21.80 1.90
C ILE A 472 6.25 21.10 2.51
N SER A 473 6.11 20.62 3.74
CA SER A 473 7.10 19.70 4.33
C SER A 473 6.94 18.33 3.70
N ASP A 474 7.92 17.91 2.92
CA ASP A 474 8.18 16.49 2.69
C ASP A 474 8.92 15.93 3.91
N TYR A 475 8.68 14.66 4.24
CA TYR A 475 9.56 13.95 5.17
C TYR A 475 10.98 13.99 4.59
N SER A 476 11.99 14.31 5.39
CA SER A 476 13.36 14.42 4.90
C SER A 476 13.83 13.08 4.35
N SER A 477 14.52 13.11 3.20
CA SER A 477 15.25 11.95 2.65
C SER A 477 16.30 11.45 3.66
N ASP A 478 16.78 12.36 4.50
CA ASP A 478 17.51 12.09 5.72
C ASP A 478 16.48 11.60 6.75
N GLY A 479 16.06 10.34 6.64
CA GLY A 479 15.14 9.76 7.62
C GLY A 479 15.69 9.98 9.03
N GLU A 480 14.80 10.13 10.03
CA GLU A 480 15.23 10.00 11.42
C GLU A 480 16.00 8.69 11.52
N ALA A 481 17.32 8.81 11.67
CA ALA A 481 18.21 7.68 11.74
C ALA A 481 17.87 6.98 13.06
N ASP A 482 16.93 6.03 13.01
CA ASP A 482 16.91 4.92 13.96
C ASP A 482 18.37 4.41 13.93
N PRO A 483 19.09 4.48 15.06
CA PRO A 483 20.56 4.40 15.09
C PRO A 483 21.00 3.26 14.21
N MET A 484 21.79 3.53 13.14
CA MET A 484 22.13 2.64 12.01
C MET A 484 22.11 1.14 12.40
N ASP A 485 20.91 0.58 12.49
CA ASP A 485 20.74 -0.82 12.83
C ASP A 485 20.86 -1.53 11.50
N ILE A 486 21.80 -2.46 11.42
CA ILE A 486 22.06 -3.24 10.23
C ILE A 486 20.77 -3.83 9.64
N SER A 487 19.84 -4.22 10.52
CA SER A 487 18.54 -4.78 10.14
C SER A 487 17.64 -3.83 9.34
N ASN A 488 17.90 -2.52 9.31
CA ASN A 488 17.17 -1.56 8.48
C ASN A 488 17.42 -1.76 6.97
N ASN A 489 18.54 -2.37 6.60
CA ASN A 489 18.87 -2.71 5.22
C ASN A 489 18.57 -4.19 4.88
N THR A 490 17.88 -4.90 5.78
CA THR A 490 17.42 -6.27 5.55
C THR A 490 15.96 -6.28 5.09
N ALA A 491 15.67 -6.97 3.99
CA ALA A 491 14.30 -7.18 3.55
C ALA A 491 13.63 -8.30 4.38
N ILE A 492 12.49 -7.97 5.01
CA ILE A 492 11.67 -8.96 5.72
C ILE A 492 11.07 -9.93 4.70
N MET A 493 11.31 -11.22 4.91
CA MET A 493 10.76 -12.31 4.09
C MET A 493 10.45 -13.50 4.99
N THR A 494 9.19 -13.61 5.40
CA THR A 494 8.78 -14.52 6.48
C THR A 494 7.46 -15.22 6.18
N ASP A 495 7.32 -16.46 6.63
CA ASP A 495 6.01 -17.09 6.82
C ASP A 495 5.60 -16.85 8.28
N ILE A 496 4.65 -15.92 8.48
CA ILE A 496 4.21 -15.52 9.82
C ILE A 496 2.84 -16.10 10.16
N PHE A 497 2.74 -16.71 11.33
CA PHE A 497 1.49 -17.15 11.94
C PHE A 497 1.16 -16.20 13.09
N VAL A 498 0.09 -15.42 12.95
CA VAL A 498 -0.37 -14.50 13.98
C VAL A 498 -1.48 -15.18 14.77
N PHE A 499 -1.23 -15.46 16.05
CA PHE A 499 -2.22 -16.01 16.97
C PHE A 499 -2.82 -14.89 17.81
N LEU A 500 -4.08 -14.58 17.55
CA LEU A 500 -4.79 -13.45 18.12
C LEU A 500 -5.74 -13.90 19.24
N ASP A 501 -5.58 -13.36 20.44
CA ASP A 501 -6.56 -13.54 21.51
C ASP A 501 -7.74 -12.58 21.31
N THR A 502 -8.91 -13.12 20.97
CA THR A 502 -10.14 -12.33 20.74
C THR A 502 -10.83 -11.89 22.04
N SER A 503 -10.17 -12.03 23.20
CA SER A 503 -10.57 -11.34 24.44
C SER A 503 -10.24 -9.84 24.38
N TRP A 504 -9.34 -9.44 23.49
CA TRP A 504 -9.15 -8.03 23.16
C TRP A 504 -10.37 -7.44 22.46
N GLU A 505 -10.71 -6.20 22.78
CA GLU A 505 -11.68 -5.45 22.00
C GLU A 505 -11.09 -5.07 20.63
N TYR A 506 -11.80 -5.39 19.54
CA TYR A 506 -11.33 -5.17 18.16
C TYR A 506 -10.79 -3.75 17.93
N HIS A 507 -11.54 -2.72 18.34
CA HIS A 507 -11.17 -1.32 18.12
C HIS A 507 -9.89 -0.89 18.84
N ARG A 508 -9.56 -1.52 19.97
CA ARG A 508 -8.33 -1.20 20.72
C ARG A 508 -7.10 -1.89 20.13
N LEU A 509 -7.28 -3.02 19.46
CA LEU A 509 -6.19 -3.88 19.01
C LEU A 509 -5.84 -3.72 17.53
N VAL A 510 -6.85 -3.43 16.70
CA VAL A 510 -6.76 -3.45 15.23
C VAL A 510 -5.58 -2.64 14.71
N ASP A 511 -5.37 -1.43 15.23
CA ASP A 511 -4.28 -0.56 14.78
C ASP A 511 -2.89 -1.11 15.15
N TYR A 512 -2.73 -1.78 16.29
CA TYR A 512 -1.44 -2.35 16.70
C TYR A 512 -1.03 -3.54 15.84
N VAL A 513 -1.96 -4.45 15.55
CA VAL A 513 -1.70 -5.60 14.68
C VAL A 513 -1.46 -5.12 13.24
N ASN A 514 -2.29 -4.20 12.74
CA ASN A 514 -2.16 -3.68 11.39
C ASN A 514 -0.86 -2.90 11.18
N TYR A 515 -0.39 -2.18 12.21
CA TYR A 515 0.88 -1.46 12.13
C TYR A 515 2.06 -2.39 11.89
N VAL A 516 2.06 -3.56 12.55
CA VAL A 516 3.06 -4.61 12.33
C VAL A 516 2.90 -5.20 10.94
N VAL A 517 1.69 -5.64 10.58
CA VAL A 517 1.37 -6.31 9.31
C VAL A 517 1.73 -5.45 8.07
N GLU A 518 1.40 -4.16 8.08
CA GLU A 518 1.74 -3.20 7.00
C GLU A 518 3.25 -3.14 6.72
N ARG A 519 4.09 -3.46 7.71
CA ARG A 519 5.56 -3.40 7.63
C ARG A 519 6.24 -4.74 7.37
N LEU A 520 5.48 -5.83 7.18
CA LEU A 520 6.01 -7.17 6.93
C LEU A 520 6.35 -7.47 5.46
N ASN A 521 6.11 -6.54 4.54
CA ASN A 521 6.32 -6.74 3.09
C ASN A 521 5.52 -7.96 2.58
N ILE A 522 4.20 -7.96 2.81
CA ILE A 522 3.29 -9.03 2.36
C ILE A 522 3.02 -8.85 0.88
N ASN A 523 3.65 -9.69 0.07
CA ASN A 523 3.47 -9.81 -1.37
C ASN A 523 3.97 -11.19 -1.81
N PRO A 524 3.69 -11.64 -3.05
CA PRO A 524 4.14 -12.95 -3.54
C PRO A 524 5.65 -13.18 -3.46
N PHE A 525 6.45 -12.11 -3.54
CA PHE A 525 7.92 -12.14 -3.52
C PHE A 525 8.51 -12.00 -2.11
N GLY A 526 7.68 -11.68 -1.11
CA GLY A 526 8.09 -11.35 0.25
C GLY A 526 7.53 -12.32 1.27
N SER A 527 6.78 -11.78 2.23
CA SER A 527 6.21 -12.53 3.35
C SER A 527 4.80 -13.07 3.05
N SER A 528 4.43 -14.15 3.74
CA SER A 528 3.06 -14.67 3.79
C SER A 528 2.50 -14.57 5.20
N LEU A 529 1.19 -14.30 5.32
CA LEU A 529 0.50 -14.11 6.59
C LEU A 529 -0.63 -15.12 6.74
N THR A 530 -0.75 -15.71 7.94
CA THR A 530 -1.95 -16.46 8.37
C THR A 530 -2.39 -15.93 9.73
N LEU A 531 -3.67 -15.57 9.87
CA LEU A 531 -4.25 -15.13 11.14
C LEU A 531 -5.08 -16.26 11.75
N LEU A 532 -4.84 -16.57 13.03
CA LEU A 532 -5.51 -17.63 13.76
C LEU A 532 -6.03 -17.13 15.10
N ALA A 533 -7.14 -17.71 15.57
CA ALA A 533 -7.63 -17.48 16.92
C ALA A 533 -6.76 -18.21 17.95
N ALA A 534 -6.35 -17.52 19.01
CA ALA A 534 -5.43 -18.05 20.03
C ALA A 534 -6.08 -19.08 20.97
N ARG A 535 -7.42 -19.17 21.03
CA ARG A 535 -8.13 -20.10 21.90
C ARG A 535 -8.18 -21.52 21.36
N ASP A 536 -8.51 -21.69 20.08
CA ASP A 536 -8.77 -22.99 19.47
C ASP A 536 -7.93 -23.27 18.22
N GLY A 537 -7.12 -22.30 17.78
CA GLY A 537 -6.29 -22.43 16.58
C GLY A 537 -7.10 -22.45 15.28
N SER A 538 -8.36 -22.01 15.31
CA SER A 538 -9.16 -21.81 14.10
C SER A 538 -8.55 -20.71 13.22
N VAL A 539 -8.64 -20.88 11.89
CA VAL A 539 -8.07 -19.95 10.92
C VAL A 539 -9.06 -18.81 10.69
N MET A 540 -8.63 -17.58 10.97
CA MET A 540 -9.38 -16.34 10.73
C MET A 540 -9.11 -15.82 9.32
N VAL A 541 -7.83 -15.79 8.94
CA VAL A 541 -7.39 -15.45 7.58
C VAL A 541 -6.46 -16.56 7.12
N ASN A 542 -6.83 -17.20 6.02
CA ASN A 542 -6.00 -18.25 5.41
C ASN A 542 -4.66 -17.67 4.94
N ARG A 543 -3.69 -18.54 4.67
CA ARG A 543 -2.37 -18.11 4.17
C ARG A 543 -2.54 -17.26 2.92
N THR A 544 -2.21 -15.97 3.01
CA THR A 544 -2.28 -15.01 1.91
C THR A 544 -0.94 -14.33 1.67
N PHE A 545 -0.76 -13.92 0.41
CA PHE A 545 0.33 -13.10 -0.08
C PHE A 545 -0.13 -11.68 -0.41
N TYR A 546 -1.39 -11.33 -0.14
CA TYR A 546 -1.95 -10.01 -0.44
C TYR A 546 -2.53 -9.42 0.84
N ILE A 547 -2.07 -8.22 1.22
CA ILE A 547 -2.56 -7.54 2.43
C ILE A 547 -4.05 -7.16 2.33
N SER A 548 -4.57 -6.99 1.10
CA SER A 548 -6.00 -6.73 0.87
C SER A 548 -6.88 -7.86 1.39
N ASP A 549 -6.49 -9.13 1.19
CA ASP A 549 -7.23 -10.29 1.68
C ASP A 549 -7.26 -10.32 3.22
N PHE A 550 -6.21 -9.85 3.88
CA PHE A 550 -6.17 -9.75 5.33
C PHE A 550 -7.17 -8.71 5.86
N TYR A 551 -7.19 -7.52 5.26
CA TYR A 551 -8.16 -6.49 5.63
C TYR A 551 -9.61 -6.87 5.31
N ALA A 552 -9.86 -7.59 4.22
CA ALA A 552 -11.19 -8.02 3.83
C ALA A 552 -11.75 -9.09 4.79
N ASN A 553 -10.90 -10.06 5.17
CA ASN A 553 -11.32 -11.21 5.96
C ASN A 553 -11.28 -10.97 7.48
N TRP A 554 -10.53 -9.98 7.97
CA TRP A 554 -10.50 -9.63 9.39
C TRP A 554 -11.11 -8.25 9.65
N ASN A 555 -12.35 -8.28 10.14
CA ASN A 555 -13.14 -7.12 10.55
C ASN A 555 -13.82 -7.38 11.92
N MET A 556 -14.53 -6.38 12.45
CA MET A 556 -15.17 -6.49 13.76
C MET A 556 -16.16 -7.66 13.88
N SER A 557 -16.98 -7.89 12.86
CA SER A 557 -17.97 -8.98 12.87
C SER A 557 -17.32 -10.35 12.86
N THR A 558 -16.26 -10.52 12.06
CA THR A 558 -15.49 -11.75 12.05
C THR A 558 -14.75 -11.93 13.39
N HIS A 559 -14.16 -10.86 13.94
CA HIS A 559 -13.45 -10.91 15.22
C HIS A 559 -14.37 -11.40 16.36
N SER A 560 -15.59 -10.88 16.46
CA SER A 560 -16.55 -11.26 17.50
C SER A 560 -17.15 -12.66 17.32
N SER A 561 -17.07 -13.24 16.11
CA SER A 561 -17.54 -14.60 15.84
C SER A 561 -16.64 -15.70 16.44
N TYR A 562 -15.37 -15.38 16.72
CA TYR A 562 -14.40 -16.32 17.27
C TYR A 562 -14.43 -16.33 18.81
N ARG A 563 -14.22 -17.51 19.40
CA ARG A 563 -14.25 -17.69 20.85
C ARG A 563 -13.07 -16.98 21.53
N SER A 564 -13.37 -16.07 22.44
CA SER A 564 -12.37 -15.33 23.25
C SER A 564 -11.57 -16.24 24.17
N GLY A 565 -10.25 -16.02 24.24
CA GLY A 565 -9.35 -16.69 25.17
C GLY A 565 -8.01 -17.06 24.54
N PHE A 566 -7.16 -17.70 25.34
CA PHE A 566 -5.80 -18.06 24.98
C PHE A 566 -5.49 -19.49 25.43
N SER A 567 -4.98 -20.33 24.53
CA SER A 567 -4.54 -21.70 24.84
C SER A 567 -3.18 -21.98 24.22
N LEU A 568 -2.12 -21.89 25.02
CA LEU A 568 -0.77 -22.18 24.57
C LEU A 568 -0.59 -23.64 24.06
N PRO A 569 -1.13 -24.69 24.72
CA PRO A 569 -1.03 -26.06 24.22
C PRO A 569 -1.55 -26.20 22.77
N ILE A 570 -2.70 -25.59 22.49
CA ILE A 570 -3.32 -25.63 21.16
C ILE A 570 -2.48 -24.83 20.18
N ILE A 571 -2.04 -23.62 20.53
CA ILE A 571 -1.17 -22.80 19.67
C ILE A 571 0.10 -23.56 19.29
N LEU A 572 0.78 -24.21 20.24
CA LEU A 572 2.00 -24.97 19.99
C LEU A 572 1.76 -26.17 19.06
N SER A 573 0.68 -26.93 19.30
CA SER A 573 0.31 -28.06 18.43
C SER A 573 -0.08 -27.60 17.02
N LYS A 574 -0.81 -26.48 16.91
CA LYS A 574 -1.25 -25.91 15.63
C LYS A 574 -0.09 -25.34 14.84
N THR A 575 0.82 -24.64 15.51
CA THR A 575 2.04 -24.09 14.90
C THR A 575 2.87 -25.21 14.29
N ARG A 576 3.05 -26.33 15.02
CA ARG A 576 3.71 -27.52 14.49
C ARG A 576 3.04 -28.04 13.22
N GLN A 577 1.72 -28.21 13.24
CA GLN A 577 0.96 -28.69 12.08
C GLN A 577 1.16 -27.78 10.84
N LEU A 578 1.14 -26.46 11.04
CA LEU A 578 1.32 -25.50 9.95
C LEU A 578 2.76 -25.50 9.42
N ALA A 579 3.75 -25.60 10.32
CA ALA A 579 5.16 -25.72 9.95
C ALA A 579 5.43 -27.00 9.16
N ASP A 580 4.90 -28.14 9.61
CA ASP A 580 5.02 -29.42 8.91
C ASP A 580 4.43 -29.37 7.49
N LYS A 581 3.32 -28.63 7.29
CA LYS A 581 2.74 -28.40 5.96
C LYS A 581 3.68 -27.60 5.05
N ILE A 582 4.35 -26.57 5.58
CA ILE A 582 5.33 -25.79 4.83
C ILE A 582 6.55 -26.67 4.47
N PHE A 583 7.10 -27.40 5.44
CA PHE A 583 8.26 -28.26 5.20
C PHE A 583 7.97 -29.38 4.20
N SER A 584 6.74 -29.92 4.20
CA SER A 584 6.33 -30.92 3.21
C SER A 584 6.29 -30.34 1.80
N ALA A 585 5.77 -29.13 1.61
CA ALA A 585 5.77 -28.45 0.31
C ALA A 585 7.20 -28.07 -0.14
N GLU A 586 8.07 -27.68 0.79
CA GLU A 586 9.49 -27.42 0.51
C GLU A 586 10.24 -28.70 0.10
N ARG A 587 9.91 -29.84 0.73
CA ARG A 587 10.43 -31.15 0.34
C ARG A 587 9.99 -31.57 -1.06
N GLU A 588 8.71 -31.42 -1.39
CA GLU A 588 8.17 -31.74 -2.72
C GLU A 588 8.81 -30.90 -3.83
N SER A 589 9.11 -29.64 -3.54
CA SER A 589 9.78 -28.72 -4.47
C SER A 589 11.32 -28.78 -4.42
N GLY A 590 11.91 -29.52 -3.47
CA GLY A 590 13.36 -29.56 -3.25
C GLY A 590 13.97 -28.23 -2.77
N SER A 591 13.16 -27.33 -2.20
CA SER A 591 13.54 -25.98 -1.76
C SER A 591 14.23 -25.97 -0.40
N LEU A 592 15.15 -25.03 -0.17
CA LEU A 592 15.90 -24.89 1.09
C LEU A 592 15.17 -24.08 2.18
N GLY A 593 13.96 -23.60 1.89
CA GLY A 593 13.12 -22.82 2.81
C GLY A 593 13.15 -21.33 2.51
N GLY A 594 14.32 -20.68 2.56
CA GLY A 594 14.53 -19.29 2.09
C GLY A 594 13.76 -18.18 2.84
N ARG A 595 12.72 -18.52 3.62
CA ARG A 595 11.90 -17.62 4.42
C ARG A 595 12.07 -17.90 5.90
N SER A 596 12.03 -16.88 6.75
CA SER A 596 11.97 -17.10 8.20
C SER A 596 10.61 -17.68 8.60
N LEU A 597 10.53 -18.42 9.70
CA LEU A 597 9.27 -19.01 10.20
C LEU A 597 8.97 -18.45 11.59
N ILE A 598 7.87 -17.72 11.73
CA ILE A 598 7.59 -16.93 12.93
C ILE A 598 6.17 -17.21 13.42
N ALA A 599 6.03 -17.50 14.71
CA ALA A 599 4.75 -17.50 15.40
C ALA A 599 4.68 -16.23 16.27
N LEU A 600 3.86 -15.27 15.87
CA LEU A 600 3.59 -14.04 16.62
C LEU A 600 2.33 -14.24 17.46
N LEU A 601 2.48 -14.27 18.78
CA LEU A 601 1.37 -14.44 19.72
C LEU A 601 0.95 -13.08 20.25
N VAL A 602 -0.35 -12.79 20.21
CA VAL A 602 -0.95 -11.55 20.69
C VAL A 602 -1.94 -11.84 21.82
N PRO A 603 -1.47 -12.27 23.01
CA PRO A 603 -2.32 -12.59 24.14
C PRO A 603 -2.89 -11.31 24.80
N SER A 604 -4.10 -11.41 25.34
CA SER A 604 -4.74 -10.33 26.12
C SER A 604 -4.07 -10.12 27.48
N PRO A 605 -4.33 -8.99 28.17
CA PRO A 605 -3.79 -8.73 29.51
C PRO A 605 -4.22 -9.79 30.54
N ILE A 606 -5.36 -10.45 30.30
CA ILE A 606 -5.92 -11.49 31.18
C ILE A 606 -5.49 -12.91 30.78
N ALA A 607 -4.78 -13.09 29.66
CA ALA A 607 -4.33 -14.40 29.21
C ALA A 607 -3.22 -14.96 30.10
N PHE A 608 -3.36 -16.21 30.52
CA PHE A 608 -2.37 -16.95 31.29
C PHE A 608 -2.28 -18.41 30.82
N VAL A 609 -1.21 -19.09 31.22
CA VAL A 609 -1.07 -20.54 31.04
C VAL A 609 -1.45 -21.20 32.36
N HIS A 610 -2.35 -22.18 32.32
CA HIS A 610 -2.75 -22.89 33.53
C HIS A 610 -1.59 -23.70 34.12
N GLU A 611 -1.56 -23.85 35.45
CA GLU A 611 -0.50 -24.59 36.15
C GLU A 611 -0.40 -26.05 35.68
N TYR A 612 -1.54 -26.69 35.37
CA TYR A 612 -1.56 -28.07 34.86
C TYR A 612 -0.92 -28.21 33.46
N ASP A 613 -0.89 -27.13 32.66
CA ASP A 613 -0.31 -27.10 31.33
C ASP A 613 1.15 -26.61 31.32
N PHE A 614 1.66 -26.08 32.44
CA PHE A 614 2.98 -25.45 32.53
C PHE A 614 4.10 -26.38 32.04
N ASN A 615 4.22 -27.55 32.68
CA ASN A 615 5.25 -28.54 32.34
C ASN A 615 5.10 -29.08 30.92
N TYR A 616 3.85 -29.23 30.44
CA TYR A 616 3.59 -29.67 29.08
C TYR A 616 4.08 -28.63 28.07
N CYS A 617 3.69 -27.36 28.23
CA CYS A 617 4.05 -26.29 27.30
C CYS A 617 5.55 -26.04 27.27
N GLN A 618 6.21 -26.02 28.44
CA GLN A 618 7.66 -25.81 28.54
C GLN A 618 8.42 -26.92 27.80
N ASN A 619 8.09 -28.19 28.08
CA ASN A 619 8.73 -29.33 27.40
C ASN A 619 8.41 -29.35 25.90
N TYR A 620 7.20 -28.95 25.50
CA TYR A 620 6.80 -28.91 24.10
C TYR A 620 7.57 -27.82 23.33
N VAL A 621 7.76 -26.62 23.90
CA VAL A 621 8.58 -25.56 23.30
C VAL A 621 10.04 -26.02 23.16
N MET A 622 10.62 -26.64 24.20
CA MET A 622 11.97 -27.21 24.12
C MET A 622 12.07 -28.27 23.01
N GLY A 623 11.08 -29.16 22.92
CA GLY A 623 10.99 -30.17 21.86
C GLY A 623 10.86 -29.56 20.45
N LEU A 624 10.10 -28.47 20.31
CA LEU A 624 10.01 -27.72 19.05
C LEU A 624 11.32 -27.04 18.69
N ASN A 625 12.04 -26.47 19.64
CA ASN A 625 13.33 -25.83 19.34
C ASN A 625 14.36 -26.84 18.81
N VAL A 626 14.30 -28.09 19.28
CA VAL A 626 15.14 -29.19 18.77
C VAL A 626 14.66 -29.69 17.40
N SER A 627 13.35 -29.90 17.25
CA SER A 627 12.75 -30.52 16.06
C SER A 627 12.40 -29.52 14.93
N MET A 628 12.45 -28.23 15.20
CA MET A 628 12.16 -27.13 14.28
C MET A 628 12.99 -25.89 14.66
N PRO A 629 14.34 -25.96 14.60
CA PRO A 629 15.22 -24.89 15.09
C PRO A 629 15.10 -23.54 14.36
N GLY A 630 14.38 -23.50 13.23
CA GLY A 630 14.07 -22.29 12.47
C GLY A 630 12.75 -21.60 12.84
N LEU A 631 11.96 -22.18 13.76
CA LEU A 631 10.70 -21.61 14.25
C LEU A 631 10.98 -20.69 15.45
N THR A 632 10.58 -19.42 15.34
CA THR A 632 10.73 -18.43 16.41
C THR A 632 9.36 -18.02 16.95
N PHE A 633 9.19 -18.12 18.27
CA PHE A 633 8.02 -17.61 18.99
C PHE A 633 8.31 -16.19 19.47
N ILE A 634 7.44 -15.24 19.11
CA ILE A 634 7.50 -13.84 19.55
C ILE A 634 6.18 -13.51 20.22
N TYR A 635 6.22 -12.93 21.42
CA TYR A 635 5.04 -12.52 22.16
C TYR A 635 4.90 -11.00 22.10
N TYR A 636 3.77 -10.54 21.57
CA TYR A 636 3.34 -9.16 21.62
C TYR A 636 2.12 -9.05 22.52
N ALA A 637 2.38 -9.00 23.83
CA ALA A 637 1.42 -9.35 24.87
C ALA A 637 0.93 -8.14 25.67
N GLY A 638 -0.35 -8.13 26.04
CA GLY A 638 -0.90 -7.16 26.99
C GLY A 638 -0.50 -7.47 28.44
N GLY A 639 -0.44 -6.46 29.31
CA GLY A 639 -0.13 -6.64 30.73
C GLY A 639 1.32 -7.09 31.00
N ALA A 640 1.56 -7.79 32.11
CA ALA A 640 2.92 -8.20 32.50
C ALA A 640 3.48 -9.33 31.61
N VAL A 641 4.33 -8.99 30.63
CA VAL A 641 4.87 -9.94 29.62
C VAL A 641 5.77 -11.03 30.20
N ILE A 642 6.33 -10.81 31.39
CA ILE A 642 7.23 -11.76 32.08
C ILE A 642 6.59 -13.13 32.30
N ARG A 643 5.25 -13.22 32.34
CA ARG A 643 4.51 -14.48 32.49
C ARG A 643 4.71 -15.48 31.34
N PHE A 644 5.31 -15.04 30.23
CA PHE A 644 5.62 -15.90 29.09
C PHE A 644 7.12 -16.23 28.96
N MET A 645 7.94 -15.84 29.94
CA MET A 645 9.40 -16.04 29.91
C MET A 645 9.83 -17.50 29.73
N ASP A 646 9.10 -18.44 30.33
CA ASP A 646 9.43 -19.86 30.27
C ASP A 646 9.04 -20.54 28.94
N TYR A 647 8.36 -19.81 28.04
CA TYR A 647 7.84 -20.32 26.77
C TYR A 647 8.50 -19.70 25.54
N VAL A 648 9.65 -19.04 25.72
CA VAL A 648 10.44 -18.42 24.65
C VAL A 648 11.90 -18.83 24.73
N ASN A 649 12.58 -18.83 23.58
CA ASN A 649 14.00 -19.17 23.51
C ASN A 649 14.87 -18.06 24.12
N ASN A 650 14.58 -16.78 23.83
CA ASN A 650 15.30 -15.65 24.38
C ASN A 650 14.32 -14.60 24.96
N PRO A 651 14.06 -14.64 26.28
CA PRO A 651 13.12 -13.71 26.92
C PRO A 651 13.42 -12.23 26.73
N ARG A 652 14.70 -11.86 26.50
CA ARG A 652 15.10 -10.46 26.30
C ARG A 652 14.80 -9.94 24.90
N GLU A 653 14.70 -10.84 23.92
CA GLU A 653 14.54 -10.49 22.51
C GLU A 653 13.17 -10.88 21.93
N ASP A 654 12.40 -11.72 22.61
CA ASP A 654 11.16 -12.29 22.06
C ASP A 654 9.89 -11.86 22.81
N LEU A 655 10.00 -11.03 23.86
CA LEU A 655 8.87 -10.54 24.65
C LEU A 655 8.69 -9.03 24.49
N TYR A 656 7.51 -8.62 24.02
CA TYR A 656 7.16 -7.22 23.76
C TYR A 656 5.82 -6.85 24.37
N LEU A 657 5.76 -5.67 24.99
CA LEU A 657 4.55 -5.13 25.61
C LEU A 657 3.64 -4.48 24.57
N LEU A 658 2.42 -5.00 24.45
CA LEU A 658 1.30 -4.36 23.78
C LEU A 658 0.56 -3.49 24.80
N ASP A 659 0.76 -2.17 24.68
CA ASP A 659 0.15 -1.16 25.55
C ASP A 659 -0.81 -0.30 24.72
N THR A 660 -2.11 -0.52 24.91
CA THR A 660 -3.17 0.20 24.18
C THR A 660 -3.31 1.66 24.60
N ASP A 661 -2.65 2.07 25.69
CA ASP A 661 -2.68 3.46 26.18
C ASP A 661 -1.52 4.29 25.61
N ARG A 662 -0.59 3.66 24.89
CA ARG A 662 0.55 4.33 24.22
C ARG A 662 0.31 4.46 22.72
N PRO A 663 0.89 5.49 22.07
CA PRO A 663 0.90 5.57 20.61
C PRO A 663 1.37 4.27 19.96
N VAL A 664 0.63 3.81 18.95
CA VAL A 664 0.84 2.53 18.27
C VAL A 664 2.31 2.31 17.86
N GLU A 665 2.93 3.36 17.31
CA GLU A 665 4.33 3.37 16.87
C GLU A 665 5.28 2.95 18.00
N LYS A 666 5.11 3.48 19.21
CA LYS A 666 6.01 3.19 20.35
C LYS A 666 5.90 1.74 20.82
N SER A 667 4.72 1.12 20.69
CA SER A 667 4.49 -0.26 21.12
C SER A 667 4.90 -1.27 20.05
N ALA A 668 4.64 -0.98 18.77
CA ALA A 668 4.82 -1.94 17.68
C ALA A 668 6.22 -1.91 17.02
N ILE A 669 6.93 -0.77 17.00
CA ILE A 669 8.27 -0.65 16.40
C ILE A 669 9.26 -1.70 16.94
N PRO A 670 9.37 -1.95 18.27
CA PRO A 670 10.27 -2.98 18.80
C PRO A 670 10.04 -4.38 18.21
N VAL A 671 8.77 -4.76 18.01
CA VAL A 671 8.39 -6.04 17.41
C VAL A 671 8.87 -6.09 15.96
N ILE A 672 8.67 -5.02 15.18
CA ILE A 672 9.13 -4.94 13.79
C ILE A 672 10.66 -5.03 13.70
N ARG A 673 11.40 -4.37 14.60
CA ARG A 673 12.86 -4.50 14.65
C ARG A 673 13.30 -5.93 14.94
N ARG A 674 12.58 -6.65 15.81
CA ARG A 674 12.86 -8.08 16.04
C ARG A 674 12.61 -8.92 14.80
N LEU A 675 11.47 -8.73 14.16
CA LEU A 675 11.09 -9.48 12.96
C LEU A 675 12.13 -9.34 11.84
N ARG A 676 12.73 -8.15 11.68
CA ARG A 676 13.84 -7.93 10.73
C ARG A 676 15.12 -8.71 11.07
N LYS A 677 15.35 -8.99 12.35
CA LYS A 677 16.53 -9.72 12.85
C LYS A 677 16.36 -11.23 12.82
N VAL A 678 15.16 -11.75 12.55
CA VAL A 678 14.94 -13.20 12.45
C VAL A 678 15.49 -13.72 11.13
N HIS A 679 16.51 -14.58 11.21
CA HIS A 679 17.17 -15.17 10.06
C HIS A 679 16.24 -15.98 9.17
N ARG A 680 16.49 -15.90 7.86
CA ARG A 680 15.92 -16.83 6.88
C ARG A 680 16.46 -18.23 7.14
N ARG A 681 15.61 -19.24 7.00
CA ARG A 681 15.99 -20.62 7.29
C ARG A 681 16.73 -21.25 6.11
N LEU A 682 17.81 -21.96 6.40
CA LEU A 682 18.40 -22.96 5.52
C LEU A 682 18.11 -24.33 6.11
N THR A 683 17.35 -25.14 5.39
CA THR A 683 16.91 -26.47 5.83
C THR A 683 17.32 -27.52 4.82
N ASN A 684 17.39 -28.78 5.26
CA ASN A 684 17.58 -29.90 4.36
C ASN A 684 16.20 -30.43 3.92
N PRO A 685 15.74 -30.16 2.69
CA PRO A 685 14.42 -30.62 2.21
C PRO A 685 14.32 -32.14 2.13
N ARG A 686 15.45 -32.86 2.15
CA ARG A 686 15.46 -34.33 2.12
C ARG A 686 15.27 -34.97 3.49
N CYS A 687 15.27 -34.20 4.58
CA CYS A 687 14.86 -34.71 5.89
C CYS A 687 13.36 -35.01 5.89
N ASN A 688 13.00 -36.26 6.20
CA ASN A 688 11.60 -36.57 6.51
C ASN A 688 11.23 -36.13 7.95
N ALA A 689 9.95 -36.22 8.30
CA ALA A 689 9.45 -35.83 9.62
C ALA A 689 10.09 -36.65 10.78
N GLN A 690 10.60 -37.85 10.47
CA GLN A 690 11.32 -38.71 11.40
C GLN A 690 12.81 -38.36 11.50
N TRP A 691 13.27 -37.30 10.83
CA TRP A 691 14.68 -36.89 10.78
C TRP A 691 15.60 -37.94 10.15
N ILE A 692 15.14 -38.60 9.09
CA ILE A 692 15.90 -39.59 8.33
C ILE A 692 16.09 -39.07 6.90
N VAL A 693 17.30 -39.23 6.36
CA VAL A 693 17.61 -38.98 4.95
C VAL A 693 17.49 -40.29 4.18
N GLU A 694 16.61 -40.33 3.18
CA GLU A 694 16.54 -41.47 2.25
C GLU A 694 17.60 -41.38 1.16
N ASN A 695 17.86 -40.17 0.65
CA ASN A 695 18.85 -39.91 -0.41
C ASN A 695 19.66 -38.64 -0.11
N GLN A 696 20.98 -38.72 -0.28
CA GLN A 696 21.88 -37.56 -0.20
C GLN A 696 21.95 -36.83 -1.54
N GLY A 697 22.32 -35.56 -1.55
CA GLY A 697 22.60 -34.84 -2.80
C GLY A 697 22.59 -33.31 -2.68
N LEU A 698 22.52 -32.65 -3.83
CA LEU A 698 22.51 -31.20 -3.96
C LEU A 698 21.08 -30.65 -3.86
N SER A 699 20.89 -29.62 -3.05
CA SER A 699 19.67 -28.82 -2.99
C SER A 699 20.04 -27.36 -3.20
N THR A 700 19.25 -26.64 -3.97
CA THR A 700 19.56 -25.26 -4.37
C THR A 700 18.29 -24.42 -4.32
N PHE A 701 18.43 -23.15 -3.96
CA PHE A 701 17.40 -22.15 -4.19
C PHE A 701 18.03 -20.86 -4.69
N LYS A 702 17.21 -20.09 -5.39
CA LYS A 702 17.54 -18.76 -5.90
C LYS A 702 16.89 -17.73 -4.99
N ASP A 703 17.63 -16.70 -4.61
CA ASP A 703 17.13 -15.56 -3.85
C ASP A 703 17.48 -14.26 -4.56
N SER A 704 16.83 -13.18 -4.16
CA SER A 704 17.05 -11.84 -4.70
C SER A 704 17.12 -10.79 -3.60
N GLU A 705 17.88 -9.73 -3.86
CA GLU A 705 17.97 -8.57 -2.97
C GLU A 705 18.17 -7.28 -3.74
N GLY A 706 17.86 -6.14 -3.12
CA GLY A 706 18.16 -4.83 -3.69
C GLY A 706 19.65 -4.49 -3.55
N LEU A 707 20.13 -3.55 -4.36
CA LEU A 707 21.48 -3.00 -4.22
C LEU A 707 21.69 -2.41 -2.82
N GLY A 708 22.86 -2.67 -2.22
CA GLY A 708 23.21 -2.20 -0.87
C GLY A 708 22.39 -2.83 0.27
N LYS A 709 21.46 -3.74 -0.05
CA LYS A 709 20.74 -4.55 0.93
C LYS A 709 21.50 -5.84 1.21
N HIS A 710 21.08 -6.53 2.26
CA HIS A 710 21.67 -7.80 2.64
C HIS A 710 20.64 -8.72 3.27
N ASN A 711 20.81 -10.02 3.07
CA ASN A 711 19.98 -11.06 3.64
C ASN A 711 20.77 -11.91 4.64
N PHE A 712 20.14 -12.25 5.75
CA PHE A 712 20.72 -13.10 6.80
C PHE A 712 20.07 -14.47 6.81
N TYR A 713 20.92 -15.50 6.83
CA TYR A 713 20.53 -16.90 6.85
C TYR A 713 21.11 -17.61 8.07
N ARG A 714 20.40 -18.64 8.53
CA ARG A 714 20.85 -19.54 9.58
C ARG A 714 20.71 -20.98 9.13
N LEU A 715 21.82 -21.71 9.19
CA LEU A 715 21.88 -23.16 9.03
C LEU A 715 22.07 -23.80 10.43
N PRO A 716 21.02 -24.46 10.99
CA PRO A 716 21.11 -25.16 12.26
C PRO A 716 22.09 -26.35 12.25
N ALA A 717 22.71 -26.63 13.40
CA ALA A 717 23.64 -27.75 13.57
C ALA A 717 23.04 -29.11 13.25
N ASN A 718 21.71 -29.27 13.37
CA ASN A 718 20.99 -30.48 13.01
C ASN A 718 21.30 -30.99 11.61
N TYR A 719 21.66 -30.10 10.67
CA TYR A 719 21.93 -30.46 9.28
C TYR A 719 23.41 -30.73 8.97
N PHE A 720 24.31 -30.64 9.95
CA PHE A 720 25.73 -30.93 9.74
C PHE A 720 26.45 -31.51 10.98
N TYR A 721 25.70 -31.99 11.98
CA TYR A 721 26.28 -32.44 13.25
C TYR A 721 27.18 -33.67 13.11
N ASN A 722 26.74 -34.70 12.40
CA ASN A 722 27.57 -35.88 12.17
C ASN A 722 28.63 -35.59 11.10
N ALA A 723 29.85 -36.08 11.30
CA ALA A 723 30.89 -36.05 10.29
C ALA A 723 30.39 -36.69 8.97
N GLY A 724 30.70 -36.10 7.83
CA GLY A 724 30.25 -36.60 6.53
C GLY A 724 31.05 -36.05 5.36
N SER A 725 31.19 -36.82 4.29
CA SER A 725 32.01 -36.45 3.12
C SER A 725 31.30 -35.57 2.10
N MET A 726 32.05 -34.67 1.44
CA MET A 726 31.56 -33.78 0.38
C MET A 726 30.39 -32.89 0.81
N ARG A 727 30.37 -32.47 2.08
CA ARG A 727 29.36 -31.56 2.61
C ARG A 727 29.85 -30.14 2.49
N TYR A 728 29.17 -29.32 1.70
CA TYR A 728 29.53 -27.93 1.52
C TYR A 728 28.30 -27.06 1.29
N LEU A 729 28.46 -25.79 1.63
CA LEU A 729 27.55 -24.72 1.23
C LEU A 729 28.25 -23.86 0.20
N LYS A 730 27.54 -23.53 -0.87
CA LYS A 730 28.08 -22.77 -2.00
C LYS A 730 27.13 -21.66 -2.40
N VAL A 731 27.66 -20.43 -2.47
CA VAL A 731 26.91 -19.24 -2.92
C VAL A 731 27.48 -18.82 -4.27
N LYS A 732 26.61 -18.75 -5.28
CA LYS A 732 26.98 -18.42 -6.65
C LYS A 732 26.22 -17.17 -7.11
N PRO A 733 26.92 -16.14 -7.61
CA PRO A 733 26.27 -14.98 -8.19
C PRO A 733 25.54 -15.38 -9.48
N VAL A 734 24.32 -14.89 -9.67
CA VAL A 734 23.55 -15.05 -10.91
C VAL A 734 23.61 -13.75 -11.71
N SER A 735 23.42 -12.61 -11.02
CA SER A 735 23.69 -11.29 -11.58
C SER A 735 25.20 -11.03 -11.66
N SER A 736 25.64 -10.18 -12.60
CA SER A 736 27.05 -9.81 -12.77
C SER A 736 27.59 -8.81 -11.74
N VAL A 737 26.79 -8.50 -10.71
CA VAL A 737 27.16 -7.61 -9.60
C VAL A 737 28.01 -8.38 -8.60
N ALA A 738 28.95 -7.70 -7.93
CA ALA A 738 29.69 -8.36 -6.86
C ALA A 738 28.85 -8.45 -5.58
N PHE A 739 28.99 -9.58 -4.89
CA PHE A 739 28.40 -9.82 -3.58
C PHE A 739 29.49 -10.01 -2.55
N ILE A 740 29.20 -9.70 -1.29
CA ILE A 740 30.06 -10.05 -0.16
C ILE A 740 29.32 -11.10 0.66
N VAL A 741 29.92 -12.28 0.79
CA VAL A 741 29.39 -13.37 1.62
C VAL A 741 30.17 -13.41 2.91
N CYS A 742 29.47 -13.24 4.04
CA CYS A 742 30.07 -13.37 5.37
C CYS A 742 29.54 -14.61 6.09
N THR A 743 30.40 -15.26 6.86
CA THR A 743 30.06 -16.44 7.67
C THR A 743 30.54 -16.25 9.11
N SER A 744 29.77 -16.77 10.06
CA SER A 744 30.14 -16.78 11.49
C SER A 744 29.46 -17.90 12.26
N ARG A 745 30.10 -18.32 13.35
CA ARG A 745 29.58 -19.29 14.33
C ARG A 745 29.20 -18.63 15.67
N THR A 746 29.60 -17.38 15.87
CA THR A 746 29.45 -16.63 17.13
C THR A 746 28.59 -15.39 16.94
N ILE A 747 28.76 -14.67 15.84
CA ILE A 747 27.98 -13.47 15.48
C ILE A 747 26.76 -13.91 14.70
N THR A 748 25.57 -13.55 15.19
CA THR A 748 24.31 -13.95 14.55
C THR A 748 24.04 -13.18 13.27
N LEU A 749 24.47 -11.91 13.18
CA LEU A 749 24.29 -11.05 12.00
C LEU A 749 25.66 -10.64 11.41
N PRO A 750 26.44 -11.58 10.84
CA PRO A 750 27.77 -11.29 10.33
C PRO A 750 27.67 -10.34 9.12
N PHE A 751 28.50 -9.30 9.07
CA PHE A 751 28.45 -8.32 7.97
C PHE A 751 29.76 -7.57 7.75
N ARG A 752 29.95 -7.05 6.54
CA ARG A 752 31.13 -6.28 6.20
C ARG A 752 30.78 -4.80 6.02
N ASN A 753 31.17 -3.97 6.99
CA ASN A 753 31.30 -2.54 6.75
C ASN A 753 32.65 -2.28 6.04
N PRO A 754 32.69 -1.78 4.80
CA PRO A 754 33.95 -1.47 4.13
C PRO A 754 34.75 -0.37 4.84
N SER A 755 34.09 0.49 5.64
CA SER A 755 34.71 1.58 6.39
C SER A 755 35.21 1.18 7.78
N SER A 756 35.01 -0.07 8.23
CA SER A 756 35.41 -0.54 9.56
C SER A 756 36.42 -1.68 9.48
N PRO A 757 37.28 -1.87 10.51
CA PRO A 757 38.17 -3.01 10.56
C PRO A 757 37.40 -4.34 10.57
N PHE A 758 38.10 -5.44 10.25
CA PHE A 758 37.53 -6.77 10.36
C PHE A 758 37.10 -7.04 11.81
N THR A 759 35.84 -7.39 11.98
CA THR A 759 35.34 -7.88 13.27
C THR A 759 35.83 -9.30 13.50
N GLU A 760 36.38 -9.55 14.69
CA GLU A 760 36.81 -10.89 15.09
C GLU A 760 35.60 -11.85 15.17
N GLY A 761 35.75 -13.08 14.68
CA GLY A 761 34.68 -14.09 14.68
C GLY A 761 33.78 -14.09 13.45
N GLN A 762 34.05 -13.29 12.41
CA GLN A 762 33.42 -13.39 11.09
C GLN A 762 34.45 -13.45 9.96
N ASP A 763 34.17 -14.26 8.94
CA ASP A 763 34.96 -14.33 7.70
C ASP A 763 34.10 -13.85 6.52
N CYS A 764 34.58 -12.87 5.76
CA CYS A 764 33.87 -12.24 4.67
C CYS A 764 34.68 -12.29 3.38
N LYS A 765 34.08 -12.78 2.30
CA LYS A 765 34.72 -12.87 0.97
C LYS A 765 33.84 -12.23 -0.09
N GLN A 766 34.45 -11.41 -0.94
CA GLN A 766 33.79 -10.84 -2.10
C GLN A 766 33.80 -11.83 -3.26
N ILE A 767 32.65 -12.00 -3.91
CA ILE A 767 32.43 -12.84 -5.09
C ILE A 767 31.84 -11.99 -6.22
N SER A 768 32.21 -12.27 -7.46
CA SER A 768 31.68 -11.59 -8.64
C SER A 768 31.42 -12.57 -9.78
N ALA A 769 32.42 -13.37 -10.14
CA ALA A 769 32.31 -14.49 -11.08
C ALA A 769 32.69 -15.85 -10.47
N SER A 770 33.44 -15.83 -9.36
CA SER A 770 33.79 -17.03 -8.60
C SER A 770 32.70 -17.38 -7.60
N ASP A 771 32.58 -18.67 -7.32
CA ASP A 771 31.65 -19.17 -6.32
C ASP A 771 32.28 -19.13 -4.93
N PHE A 772 31.53 -18.71 -3.92
CA PHE A 772 31.92 -18.90 -2.53
C PHE A 772 31.62 -20.34 -2.11
N SER A 773 32.57 -21.02 -1.47
CA SER A 773 32.37 -22.36 -0.92
C SER A 773 32.82 -22.42 0.53
N TYR A 774 32.01 -23.07 1.36
CA TYR A 774 32.25 -23.29 2.78
C TYR A 774 32.11 -24.78 3.09
N ASP A 775 33.14 -25.38 3.69
CA ASP A 775 33.16 -26.79 4.04
C ASP A 775 32.38 -27.05 5.33
N LEU A 776 31.50 -28.05 5.32
CA LEU A 776 30.63 -28.44 6.42
C LEU A 776 30.92 -29.85 6.96
N THR A 777 31.99 -30.49 6.48
CA THR A 777 32.31 -31.92 6.72
C THR A 777 32.45 -32.23 8.23
N ASP A 778 33.23 -31.45 8.96
CA ASP A 778 33.64 -31.74 10.35
C ASP A 778 33.36 -30.60 11.34
N MET A 779 32.31 -29.79 11.09
CA MET A 779 32.06 -28.54 11.83
C MET A 779 31.65 -28.71 13.31
N CYS A 780 31.22 -29.91 13.71
CA CYS A 780 30.84 -30.21 15.09
C CYS A 780 31.82 -31.18 15.79
N THR A 781 33.01 -31.44 15.23
CA THR A 781 34.02 -32.28 15.89
C THR A 781 34.48 -31.63 17.19
N GLY A 782 34.33 -32.32 18.31
CA GLY A 782 34.69 -31.83 19.65
C GLY A 782 33.52 -31.35 20.51
N TYR A 783 32.30 -31.31 19.98
CA TYR A 783 31.08 -31.07 20.76
C TYR A 783 30.45 -32.38 21.22
N ASN A 784 30.10 -32.48 22.50
CA ASN A 784 29.54 -33.71 23.09
C ASN A 784 28.04 -33.85 22.82
N GLY A 785 27.35 -32.72 22.63
CA GLY A 785 25.92 -32.67 22.34
C GLY A 785 25.57 -31.87 21.09
N LEU A 786 24.47 -32.25 20.43
CA LEU A 786 23.90 -31.51 19.30
C LEU A 786 23.62 -30.04 19.63
N MET A 787 23.11 -29.77 20.83
CA MET A 787 22.75 -28.42 21.29
C MET A 787 23.95 -27.57 21.67
N GLU A 788 25.12 -28.19 21.88
CA GLU A 788 26.37 -27.48 22.18
C GLU A 788 27.05 -26.99 20.89
N CYS A 789 26.82 -27.67 19.77
CA CYS A 789 27.35 -27.26 18.49
C CYS A 789 26.60 -26.01 17.98
N PRO A 790 27.28 -24.87 17.75
CA PRO A 790 26.61 -23.64 17.31
C PRO A 790 25.99 -23.80 15.91
N ALA A 791 25.10 -22.88 15.53
CA ALA A 791 24.60 -22.77 14.16
C ALA A 791 25.62 -22.05 13.26
N LEU A 792 25.51 -22.22 11.95
CA LEU A 792 26.25 -21.41 10.98
C LEU A 792 25.37 -20.24 10.54
N TYR A 793 25.83 -19.01 10.77
CA TYR A 793 25.20 -17.78 10.31
C TYR A 793 25.89 -17.30 9.04
N ILE A 794 25.10 -16.90 8.07
CA ILE A 794 25.57 -16.47 6.75
C ILE A 794 24.86 -15.17 6.40
N SER A 795 25.59 -14.21 5.84
CA SER A 795 24.98 -13.08 5.15
C SER A 795 25.46 -13.00 3.71
N VAL A 796 24.57 -12.56 2.84
CA VAL A 796 24.88 -12.18 1.47
C VAL A 796 24.56 -10.69 1.36
N GLN A 797 25.53 -9.90 0.92
CA GLN A 797 25.42 -8.46 0.77
C GLN A 797 25.65 -8.09 -0.69
N ALA A 798 24.67 -7.45 -1.31
CA ALA A 798 24.84 -6.85 -2.63
C ALA A 798 25.66 -5.56 -2.52
N GLN A 799 26.52 -5.30 -3.51
CA GLN A 799 27.16 -3.99 -3.62
C GLN A 799 26.12 -2.87 -3.72
N GLY A 800 26.45 -1.71 -3.14
CA GLY A 800 25.56 -0.54 -3.11
C GLY A 800 25.39 0.18 -4.45
N PHE A 801 26.22 -0.16 -5.43
CA PHE A 801 26.23 0.46 -6.75
C PHE A 801 26.46 -0.62 -7.81
N ALA A 802 25.72 -0.51 -8.91
CA ALA A 802 25.90 -1.31 -10.11
C ALA A 802 25.32 -0.57 -11.32
N GLU A 803 25.88 -0.83 -12.51
CA GLU A 803 25.32 -0.31 -13.76
C GLU A 803 24.04 -1.08 -14.13
N ILE A 804 23.07 -0.43 -14.76
CA ILE A 804 21.77 -1.05 -15.12
C ILE A 804 21.96 -2.35 -15.94
N SER A 805 22.96 -2.40 -16.82
CA SER A 805 23.34 -3.58 -17.61
C SER A 805 23.68 -4.80 -16.76
N GLN A 806 24.05 -4.60 -15.50
CA GLN A 806 24.46 -5.64 -14.55
C GLN A 806 23.32 -6.12 -13.64
N VAL A 807 22.23 -5.35 -13.56
CA VAL A 807 21.17 -5.51 -12.54
C VAL A 807 19.83 -5.92 -13.13
N GLU A 808 19.66 -5.89 -14.46
CA GLU A 808 18.38 -6.17 -15.12
C GLU A 808 17.87 -7.59 -14.80
N CYS A 809 16.96 -7.68 -13.83
CA CYS A 809 16.29 -8.94 -13.52
C CYS A 809 15.05 -9.12 -14.40
N ARG A 810 15.08 -10.17 -15.23
CA ARG A 810 13.98 -10.53 -16.12
C ARG A 810 13.10 -11.68 -15.61
N ASP A 811 13.51 -12.31 -14.51
CA ASP A 811 12.73 -13.39 -13.91
C ASP A 811 11.44 -12.83 -13.29
N GLU A 812 10.33 -13.55 -13.46
CA GLU A 812 9.05 -13.20 -12.84
C GLU A 812 9.12 -13.14 -11.31
N ALA A 813 10.08 -13.85 -10.70
CA ALA A 813 10.30 -13.91 -9.27
C ALA A 813 10.98 -12.66 -8.67
N CYS A 814 11.41 -11.69 -9.50
CA CYS A 814 12.10 -10.51 -9.01
C CYS A 814 11.15 -9.41 -8.50
N PRO A 815 11.34 -8.90 -7.26
CA PRO A 815 10.53 -7.82 -6.73
C PRO A 815 10.59 -6.54 -7.58
N THR A 816 11.76 -6.21 -8.12
CA THR A 816 11.97 -5.05 -9.00
C THR A 816 12.97 -5.40 -10.11
N PRO A 817 13.00 -4.65 -11.23
CA PRO A 817 14.00 -4.85 -12.27
C PRO A 817 15.45 -4.59 -11.81
N MET A 818 15.63 -3.93 -10.67
CA MET A 818 16.94 -3.67 -10.03
C MET A 818 17.29 -4.68 -8.93
N SER A 819 16.54 -5.77 -8.84
CA SER A 819 16.85 -6.84 -7.88
C SER A 819 18.02 -7.66 -8.42
N VAL A 820 19.07 -7.83 -7.61
CA VAL A 820 20.19 -8.71 -7.94
C VAL A 820 19.93 -10.12 -7.41
N GLN A 821 20.37 -11.13 -8.15
CA GLN A 821 20.12 -12.53 -7.85
C GLN A 821 21.39 -13.31 -7.52
N TYR A 822 21.25 -14.26 -6.62
CA TYR A 822 22.25 -15.28 -6.31
C TYR A 822 21.56 -16.60 -6.01
N THR A 823 22.35 -17.68 -6.04
CA THR A 823 21.89 -19.02 -5.68
C THR A 823 22.68 -19.52 -4.49
N ILE A 824 21.98 -20.11 -3.52
CA ILE A 824 22.57 -20.83 -2.41
C ILE A 824 22.32 -22.32 -2.66
N SER A 825 23.39 -23.08 -2.66
CA SER A 825 23.35 -24.53 -2.83
C SER A 825 24.04 -25.22 -1.66
N VAL A 826 23.45 -26.31 -1.20
CA VAL A 826 23.98 -27.15 -0.12
C VAL A 826 24.00 -28.59 -0.58
N ASN A 827 25.09 -29.28 -0.27
CA ASN A 827 25.28 -30.68 -0.66
C ASN A 827 25.42 -31.58 0.55
N ASN A 828 24.79 -32.75 0.50
CA ASN A 828 24.92 -33.84 1.46
C ASN A 828 24.68 -33.45 2.94
N LEU A 829 23.64 -32.64 3.19
CA LEU A 829 23.25 -32.26 4.55
C LEU A 829 22.73 -33.46 5.35
N ASP A 830 23.01 -33.46 6.65
CA ASP A 830 22.57 -34.45 7.63
C ASP A 830 21.11 -34.19 8.09
N CYS A 831 20.55 -35.11 8.86
CA CYS A 831 19.31 -34.95 9.63
C CYS A 831 19.50 -35.49 11.04
N SER A 832 20.28 -34.79 11.86
CA SER A 832 20.48 -35.16 13.26
C SER A 832 19.40 -34.59 14.17
N ASN A 833 18.80 -35.45 15.00
CA ASN A 833 17.86 -35.05 16.05
C ASN A 833 18.22 -35.76 17.36
N SER A 834 18.24 -35.01 18.47
CA SER A 834 18.48 -35.55 19.81
C SER A 834 17.27 -36.31 20.38
N GLY A 835 16.07 -36.11 19.84
CA GLY A 835 14.82 -36.72 20.34
C GLY A 835 14.64 -38.22 20.05
N THR A 836 15.24 -38.75 18.98
CA THR A 836 15.04 -40.15 18.58
C THR A 836 15.97 -41.14 19.29
N LYS A 837 17.09 -40.68 19.87
CA LYS A 837 18.06 -41.55 20.56
C LYS A 837 17.60 -42.04 21.95
N ASN A 838 16.54 -41.44 22.53
CA ASN A 838 16.03 -41.84 23.85
C ASN A 838 14.92 -42.90 23.81
N VAL A 839 14.13 -42.97 22.72
CA VAL A 839 13.06 -43.99 22.63
C VAL A 839 13.64 -45.40 22.49
N ALA A 840 14.75 -45.55 21.76
CA ALA A 840 15.45 -46.84 21.60
C ALA A 840 16.13 -47.32 22.90
N LYS A 841 16.54 -46.41 23.80
CA LYS A 841 17.15 -46.78 25.08
C LYS A 841 16.10 -47.18 26.12
N ILE A 842 14.91 -46.55 26.10
CA ILE A 842 13.82 -46.88 27.01
C ILE A 842 13.21 -48.25 26.68
N SER A 843 13.09 -48.61 25.39
CA SER A 843 12.62 -49.94 25.00
C SER A 843 13.58 -51.06 25.38
N VAL A 844 14.90 -50.84 25.33
CA VAL A 844 15.90 -51.82 25.82
C VAL A 844 15.85 -51.95 27.35
N VAL A 845 15.64 -50.86 28.10
CA VAL A 845 15.49 -50.93 29.56
C VAL A 845 14.18 -51.61 29.98
N LEU A 846 13.08 -51.43 29.22
CA LEU A 846 11.82 -52.13 29.45
C LEU A 846 11.92 -53.63 29.13
N VAL A 847 12.61 -54.00 28.04
CA VAL A 847 12.87 -55.41 27.70
C VAL A 847 13.84 -56.06 28.69
N MET A 848 14.87 -55.36 29.14
CA MET A 848 15.80 -55.88 30.17
C MET A 848 15.14 -55.99 31.56
N SER A 849 14.22 -55.10 31.93
CA SER A 849 13.47 -55.22 33.19
C SER A 849 12.37 -56.29 33.16
N LEU A 850 11.85 -56.64 31.97
CA LEU A 850 11.00 -57.81 31.77
C LEU A 850 11.79 -59.13 31.78
N LEU A 851 13.02 -59.15 31.24
CA LEU A 851 13.89 -60.33 31.24
C LEU A 851 14.52 -60.64 32.60
N VAL A 852 14.61 -59.67 33.52
CA VAL A 852 15.06 -59.89 34.91
C VAL A 852 13.90 -60.37 35.82
N ARG A 853 12.67 -60.41 35.31
CA ARG A 853 11.47 -60.93 36.01
C ARG A 853 11.00 -62.30 35.51
N LEU A 854 11.69 -62.90 34.54
CA LEU A 854 11.60 -64.31 34.16
C LEU A 854 12.83 -65.03 34.69
#